data_AF-A0AAU8D0Q9-F1
#
_entry.id   AF-A0AAU8D0Q9-F1
#
_cell.length_a   1.000
_cell.length_b   1.000
_cell.length_c   1.000
_cell.angle_alpha   90.00
_cell.angle_beta   90.00
_cell.angle_gamma   90.00
#
_symmetry.space_group_name_H-M   'P 1'
#
loop_
_entity.id
_entity.type
_entity.pdbx_description
1 polymer ?
#
loop_
_entity_poly.entity_id
_entity_poly.type
_entity_poly.pdbx_seq_one_letter_code
_entity_poly.pdbx_strand_id
1 'polypeptide(L)'
;MVQHLVALAPAFLVAAFFLIFVQGWSRHRTWARAVTCAFVFAVAARYLLWRLTDTVLPYPNEGGLDFYWVWFLYGIELLAFFDIALFLAVMSRYVDRSSQADALARDFFRQPQAELPTVDVFIPTYNEPLDVLERTIVGALGLDYPRDKLKVYVLDDQRRDWLRRFCEEKGAIHVTRPDNAHAKAGNMNHGLTVSEGDFIAVFDADFVPHTNFLQRTLPFFTDPGIGIVQTPQHFFNRDPVQVNLGLERSWPDEQRLFFDEMAASRDAWDVSFCCGSCSITRRAALEAIGGFPTESITEDLLTTLTMLNKGYKTRYLNERLSIGLAAENLKGYFVQRQRWCQGGIQTLFVHNGPVRGPGLSLFQRIMFLPVSWLVQYFVRLAILIVPAVYFWTGYPPLYFTEAADLISHQLPVLAAYFLLMKWITPTRYLPVVSSAVGAFSTFRMLPTVISSLIRPFGRPFLVTPKGSGNVDNRFDGYTFACLATLIAATALGLVINIIPEWARIPQGEFSGIAVYWAMVNLMVLIIAALICFEKTNPASESFHANEPARLDGIGGRAVSLALSRAVIEIPIDATVENGSVEVKLQGVEPFESELKAVTRRTRGLRRDPGPFKYAHLRYNLTGAARDQMIMKLYTGDYSQDIKEIRRRNIAAGLLSRTFGPDYNRA
;
A
#
# COMPACT_ATOMS: atom_id res chain seq x y z
N MET A 1 24.80 -2.31 39.47
CA MET A 1 23.33 -2.21 39.30
C MET A 1 22.86 -0.78 39.04
N VAL A 2 23.29 0.23 39.81
CA VAL A 2 22.87 1.65 39.63
C VAL A 2 23.31 2.24 38.28
N GLN A 3 24.55 2.00 37.83
CA GLN A 3 25.03 2.49 36.52
C GLN A 3 24.23 1.98 35.32
N HIS A 4 23.79 0.71 35.34
CA HIS A 4 22.95 0.15 34.27
C HIS A 4 21.54 0.75 34.23
N LEU A 5 21.00 1.20 35.38
CA LEU A 5 19.72 1.89 35.44
C LEU A 5 19.81 3.33 34.91
N VAL A 6 20.95 4.00 35.13
CA VAL A 6 21.20 5.35 34.58
C VAL A 6 21.24 5.32 33.04
N ALA A 7 21.82 4.27 32.44
CA ALA A 7 21.84 4.12 30.99
C ALA A 7 20.43 4.04 30.37
N LEU A 8 19.42 3.57 31.12
CA LEU A 8 18.03 3.50 30.67
C LEU A 8 17.27 4.82 30.82
N ALA A 9 17.80 5.80 31.54
CA ALA A 9 17.09 7.05 31.83
C ALA A 9 16.59 7.78 30.57
N PRO A 10 17.36 7.92 29.46
CA PRO A 10 16.87 8.55 28.24
C PRO A 10 15.69 7.79 27.61
N ALA A 11 15.70 6.45 27.67
CA ALA A 11 14.60 5.62 27.16
C ALA A 11 13.34 5.76 28.03
N PHE A 12 13.51 5.86 29.36
CA PHE A 12 12.39 6.14 30.26
C PHE A 12 11.81 7.53 30.07
N LEU A 13 12.62 8.55 29.77
CA LEU A 13 12.12 9.89 29.44
C LEU A 13 11.28 9.87 28.16
N VAL A 14 11.72 9.15 27.14
CA VAL A 14 10.92 8.93 25.91
C VAL A 14 9.61 8.23 26.26
N ALA A 15 9.65 7.13 27.02
CA ALA A 15 8.44 6.41 27.41
C ALA A 15 7.48 7.29 28.24
N ALA A 16 8.01 8.06 29.19
CA ALA A 16 7.25 8.99 30.01
C ALA A 16 6.57 10.08 29.17
N PHE A 17 7.28 10.66 28.19
CA PHE A 17 6.69 11.63 27.27
C PHE A 17 5.46 11.06 26.55
N PHE A 18 5.56 9.84 26.03
CA PHE A 18 4.45 9.20 25.33
C PHE A 18 3.30 8.80 26.26
N LEU A 19 3.59 8.24 27.43
CA LEU A 19 2.58 7.76 28.38
C LEU A 19 1.83 8.90 29.09
N ILE A 20 2.54 9.96 29.48
CA ILE A 20 1.96 11.07 30.24
C ILE A 20 1.24 12.06 29.31
N PHE A 21 1.81 12.36 28.14
CA PHE A 21 1.29 13.40 27.26
C PHE A 21 0.63 12.83 26.00
N VAL A 22 1.39 12.15 25.15
CA VAL A 22 0.96 11.81 23.78
C VAL A 22 -0.26 10.88 23.76
N GLN A 23 -0.35 9.94 24.70
CA GLN A 23 -1.49 9.02 24.79
C GLN A 23 -2.83 9.73 25.03
N GLY A 24 -2.83 10.88 25.71
CA GLY A 24 -4.03 11.70 25.92
C GLY A 24 -4.37 12.64 24.77
N TRP A 25 -3.45 12.84 23.82
CA TRP A 25 -3.65 13.75 22.69
C TRP A 25 -4.33 13.05 21.51
N SER A 26 -5.23 13.77 20.85
CA SER A 26 -5.81 13.28 19.59
C SER A 26 -4.78 13.36 18.46
N ARG A 27 -4.50 12.22 17.84
CA ARG A 27 -3.62 12.09 16.66
C ARG A 27 -4.11 12.83 15.43
N HIS A 28 -5.35 13.32 15.41
CA HIS A 28 -5.90 14.09 14.30
C HIS A 28 -5.67 15.61 14.46
N ARG A 29 -5.13 16.06 15.60
CA ARG A 29 -4.78 17.46 15.83
C ARG A 29 -3.36 17.74 15.35
N THR A 30 -3.22 18.73 14.47
CA THR A 30 -1.92 19.13 13.89
C THR A 30 -0.89 19.52 14.95
N TRP A 31 -1.25 20.31 15.97
CA TRP A 31 -0.29 20.73 17.01
C TRP A 31 0.29 19.54 17.79
N ALA A 32 -0.53 18.52 18.09
CA ALA A 32 -0.11 17.34 18.84
C ALA A 32 0.87 16.48 18.01
N ARG A 33 0.57 16.29 16.72
CA ARG A 33 1.49 15.61 15.79
C ARG A 33 2.79 16.39 15.65
N ALA A 34 2.74 17.71 15.48
CA ALA A 34 3.93 18.55 15.34
C ALA A 34 4.87 18.46 16.54
N VAL A 35 4.34 18.60 17.77
CA VAL A 35 5.14 18.48 19.01
C VAL A 35 5.73 17.08 19.13
N THR A 36 4.96 16.04 18.85
CA THR A 36 5.41 14.64 18.97
C THR A 36 6.50 14.31 17.92
N CYS A 37 6.31 14.72 16.66
CA CYS A 37 7.31 14.54 15.60
C CYS A 37 8.58 15.34 15.87
N ALA A 38 8.48 16.57 16.38
CA ALA A 38 9.63 17.38 16.77
C ALA A 38 10.42 16.75 17.92
N PHE A 39 9.73 16.17 18.92
CA PHE A 39 10.37 15.43 20.01
C PHE A 39 11.16 14.22 19.47
N VAL A 40 10.54 13.41 18.60
CA VAL A 40 11.20 12.24 17.99
C VAL A 40 12.40 12.66 17.13
N PHE A 41 12.26 13.75 16.38
CA PHE A 41 13.37 14.33 15.60
C PHE A 41 14.54 14.74 16.51
N ALA A 42 14.27 15.42 17.62
CA ALA A 42 15.30 15.84 18.57
C ALA A 42 16.04 14.64 19.21
N VAL A 43 15.31 13.57 19.55
CA VAL A 43 15.91 12.32 20.07
C VAL A 43 16.81 11.67 19.03
N ALA A 44 16.37 11.61 17.76
CA ALA A 44 17.18 11.06 16.67
C ALA A 44 18.41 11.94 16.35
N ALA A 45 18.27 13.25 16.37
CA ALA A 45 19.38 14.19 16.18
C ALA A 45 20.43 14.08 17.29
N ARG A 46 19.99 13.89 18.55
CA ARG A 46 20.89 13.61 19.69
C ARG A 46 21.74 12.37 19.45
N TYR A 47 21.13 11.29 18.95
CA TYR A 47 21.85 10.05 18.60
C TYR A 47 22.87 10.27 17.48
N LEU A 48 22.51 10.98 16.42
CA LEU A 48 23.46 11.26 15.33
C LEU A 48 24.63 12.13 15.76
N LEU A 49 24.39 13.10 16.65
CA LEU A 49 25.45 13.91 17.21
C LEU A 49 26.43 13.03 18.00
N TRP A 50 25.92 12.18 18.90
CA TRP A 50 26.72 11.20 19.64
C TRP A 50 27.48 10.25 18.70
N ARG A 51 26.83 9.71 17.66
CA ARG A 51 27.50 8.87 16.66
C ARG A 51 28.70 9.59 16.06
N LEU A 52 28.54 10.85 15.66
CA LEU A 52 29.62 11.64 15.09
C LEU A 52 30.74 11.92 16.11
N THR A 53 30.39 12.46 17.27
CA THR A 53 31.37 12.97 18.25
C THR A 53 32.12 11.88 18.98
N ASP A 54 31.46 10.77 19.30
CA ASP A 54 32.00 9.76 20.22
C ASP A 54 32.39 8.46 19.51
N THR A 55 31.83 8.17 18.32
CA THR A 55 32.07 6.88 17.63
C THR A 55 32.75 7.01 16.26
N VAL A 56 32.63 8.15 15.58
CA VAL A 56 33.16 8.35 14.22
C VAL A 56 34.42 9.21 14.23
N LEU A 57 34.34 10.43 14.77
CA LEU A 57 35.49 11.34 14.85
C LEU A 57 36.66 10.79 15.70
N PRO A 58 36.42 10.08 16.82
CA PRO A 58 37.51 9.53 17.61
C PRO A 58 38.18 8.29 16.98
N TYR A 59 37.65 7.74 15.89
CA TYR A 59 38.23 6.56 15.25
C TYR A 59 39.64 6.89 14.72
N PRO A 60 40.68 6.10 15.08
CA PRO A 60 42.04 6.34 14.62
C PRO A 60 42.13 6.34 13.09
N ASN A 61 42.60 7.45 12.52
CA ASN A 61 42.79 7.57 11.08
C ASN A 61 44.13 6.94 10.65
N GLU A 62 44.18 5.61 10.68
CA GLU A 62 45.33 4.83 10.22
C GLU A 62 45.23 4.47 8.72
N GLY A 63 44.19 4.95 8.03
CA GLY A 63 43.94 4.67 6.61
C GLY A 63 43.48 3.24 6.31
N GLY A 64 43.14 2.46 7.34
CA GLY A 64 42.61 1.10 7.22
C GLY A 64 41.17 1.04 6.69
N LEU A 65 40.76 -0.14 6.19
CA LEU A 65 39.40 -0.36 5.69
C LEU A 65 38.32 -0.22 6.77
N ASP A 66 38.69 -0.45 8.02
CA ASP A 66 37.87 -0.28 9.22
C ASP A 66 37.54 1.20 9.50
N PHE A 67 38.49 2.12 9.29
CA PHE A 67 38.23 3.56 9.36
C PHE A 67 37.18 3.99 8.32
N TYR A 68 37.36 3.59 7.05
CA TYR A 68 36.41 3.91 5.99
C TYR A 68 35.05 3.24 6.19
N TRP A 69 35.04 2.04 6.79
CA TRP A 69 33.82 1.32 7.13
C TRP A 69 32.95 2.10 8.13
N VAL A 70 33.53 2.64 9.20
CA VAL A 70 32.78 3.44 10.19
C VAL A 70 32.22 4.72 9.56
N TRP A 71 32.99 5.43 8.73
CA TRP A 71 32.51 6.60 7.99
C TRP A 71 31.40 6.25 6.99
N PHE A 72 31.53 5.12 6.29
CA PHE A 72 30.50 4.64 5.38
C PHE A 72 29.19 4.38 6.12
N LEU A 73 29.23 3.68 7.26
CA LEU A 73 28.04 3.42 8.08
C LEU A 73 27.40 4.71 8.59
N TYR A 74 28.22 5.69 9.03
CA TYR A 74 27.69 6.99 9.42
C TYR A 74 27.01 7.72 8.25
N GLY A 75 27.59 7.66 7.05
CA GLY A 75 26.95 8.20 5.84
C GLY A 75 25.59 7.52 5.54
N ILE A 76 25.50 6.20 5.71
CA ILE A 76 24.23 5.47 5.59
C ILE A 76 23.22 5.92 6.65
N GLU A 77 23.65 6.11 7.91
CA GLU A 77 22.79 6.60 8.99
C GLU A 77 22.32 8.04 8.74
N LEU A 78 23.14 8.90 8.15
CA LEU A 78 22.75 10.24 7.73
C LEU A 78 21.67 10.22 6.64
N LEU A 79 21.81 9.34 5.64
CA LEU A 79 20.77 9.16 4.62
C LEU A 79 19.46 8.66 5.25
N ALA A 80 19.54 7.66 6.13
CA ALA A 80 18.38 7.15 6.85
C ALA A 80 17.69 8.23 7.70
N PHE A 81 18.47 9.06 8.39
CA PHE A 81 17.96 10.17 9.16
C PHE A 81 17.30 11.23 8.29
N PHE A 82 17.86 11.53 7.12
CA PHE A 82 17.24 12.46 6.18
C PHE A 82 15.86 11.96 5.71
N ASP A 83 15.74 10.68 5.35
CA ASP A 83 14.45 10.08 4.97
C ASP A 83 13.45 10.10 6.14
N ILE A 84 13.90 9.76 7.36
CA ILE A 84 13.09 9.87 8.58
C ILE A 84 12.66 11.32 8.84
N ALA A 85 13.54 12.30 8.66
CA ALA A 85 13.22 13.71 8.87
C ALA A 85 12.13 14.18 7.91
N LEU A 86 12.19 13.78 6.63
CA LEU A 86 11.13 14.06 5.67
C LEU A 86 9.82 13.37 6.05
N PHE A 87 9.89 12.10 6.47
CA PHE A 87 8.72 11.39 6.98
C PHE A 87 8.10 12.11 8.19
N LEU A 88 8.90 12.54 9.17
CA LEU A 88 8.44 13.28 10.35
C LEU A 88 7.85 14.63 9.97
N ALA A 89 8.45 15.33 9.00
CA ALA A 89 7.91 16.58 8.48
C ALA A 89 6.54 16.38 7.85
N VAL A 90 6.38 15.39 6.97
CA VAL A 90 5.07 15.02 6.39
C VAL A 90 4.08 14.69 7.50
N MET A 91 4.45 13.79 8.41
CA MET A 91 3.56 13.30 9.47
C MET A 91 3.31 14.30 10.60
N SER A 92 3.98 15.45 10.63
CA SER A 92 3.76 16.49 11.66
C SER A 92 2.41 17.20 11.52
N ARG A 93 1.76 17.11 10.36
CA ARG A 93 0.43 17.67 10.11
C ARG A 93 -0.51 16.58 9.61
N TYR A 94 -1.80 16.83 9.77
CA TYR A 94 -2.86 15.96 9.27
C TYR A 94 -4.12 16.77 9.00
N VAL A 95 -4.83 16.42 7.94
CA VAL A 95 -6.13 16.99 7.62
C VAL A 95 -7.10 15.85 7.29
N ASP A 96 -8.26 15.91 7.92
CA ASP A 96 -9.42 15.08 7.55
C ASP A 96 -10.41 15.99 6.83
N ARG A 97 -10.64 15.69 5.54
CA ARG A 97 -11.53 16.47 4.69
C ARG A 97 -12.96 15.93 4.66
N SER A 98 -13.29 14.87 5.39
CA SER A 98 -14.61 14.25 5.33
C SER A 98 -15.72 15.23 5.75
N SER A 99 -15.50 15.99 6.83
CA SER A 99 -16.43 17.04 7.28
C SER A 99 -16.53 18.22 6.30
N GLN A 100 -15.44 18.55 5.61
CA GLN A 100 -15.44 19.55 4.55
C GLN A 100 -16.24 19.05 3.33
N ALA A 101 -16.07 17.79 2.95
CA ALA A 101 -16.84 17.16 1.88
C ALA A 101 -18.34 17.16 2.19
N ASP A 102 -18.72 16.84 3.44
CA ASP A 102 -20.14 16.92 3.88
C ASP A 102 -20.71 18.33 3.72
N ALA A 103 -19.96 19.35 4.13
CA ALA A 103 -20.41 20.74 4.04
C ALA A 103 -20.54 21.19 2.58
N LEU A 104 -19.52 20.96 1.77
CA LEU A 104 -19.51 21.34 0.36
C LEU A 104 -20.58 20.59 -0.43
N ALA A 105 -20.77 19.30 -0.20
CA ALA A 105 -21.79 18.50 -0.90
C ALA A 105 -23.21 19.00 -0.61
N ARG A 106 -23.51 19.36 0.65
CA ARG A 106 -24.84 19.90 1.01
C ARG A 106 -25.20 21.16 0.25
N ASP A 107 -24.23 22.05 0.00
CA ASP A 107 -24.47 23.30 -0.70
C ASP A 107 -24.41 23.13 -2.22
N PHE A 108 -23.44 22.35 -2.73
CA PHE A 108 -23.24 22.10 -4.16
C PHE A 108 -24.42 21.39 -4.81
N PHE A 109 -25.02 20.39 -4.17
CA PHE A 109 -26.14 19.63 -4.75
C PHE A 109 -27.54 20.22 -4.46
N ARG A 110 -27.62 21.41 -3.85
CA ARG A 110 -28.89 22.16 -3.75
C ARG A 110 -29.26 22.86 -5.06
N GLN A 111 -28.29 23.10 -5.93
CA GLN A 111 -28.54 23.74 -7.23
C GLN A 111 -29.35 22.80 -8.14
N PRO A 112 -30.14 23.35 -9.09
CA PRO A 112 -30.85 22.54 -10.07
C PRO A 112 -29.91 21.59 -10.81
N GLN A 113 -30.36 20.36 -11.10
CA GLN A 113 -29.54 19.36 -11.80
C GLN A 113 -29.00 19.85 -13.14
N ALA A 114 -29.72 20.76 -13.82
CA ALA A 114 -29.29 21.37 -15.08
C ALA A 114 -28.01 22.23 -14.94
N GLU A 115 -27.77 22.81 -13.76
CA GLU A 115 -26.60 23.65 -13.44
C GLU A 115 -25.40 22.82 -12.97
N LEU A 116 -25.57 21.52 -12.74
CA LEU A 116 -24.46 20.64 -12.41
C LEU A 116 -23.50 20.51 -13.62
N PRO A 117 -22.18 20.47 -13.37
CA PRO A 117 -21.19 20.37 -14.43
C PRO A 117 -21.23 18.99 -15.09
N THR A 118 -20.70 18.90 -16.30
CA THR A 118 -20.55 17.62 -17.00
C THR A 118 -19.31 16.87 -16.51
N VAL A 119 -19.39 15.53 -16.49
CA VAL A 119 -18.31 14.64 -16.05
C VAL A 119 -18.09 13.54 -17.08
N ASP A 120 -16.85 13.43 -17.55
CA ASP A 120 -16.40 12.27 -18.32
C ASP A 120 -15.63 11.32 -17.40
N VAL A 121 -15.99 10.05 -17.41
CA VAL A 121 -15.28 8.98 -16.70
C VAL A 121 -14.38 8.26 -17.71
N PHE A 122 -13.08 8.28 -17.48
CA PHE A 122 -12.08 7.58 -18.30
C PHE A 122 -11.66 6.27 -17.64
N ILE A 123 -11.84 5.18 -18.38
CA ILE A 123 -11.37 3.83 -18.03
C ILE A 123 -10.34 3.40 -19.09
N PRO A 124 -9.05 3.75 -18.91
CA PRO A 124 -8.00 3.30 -19.81
C PRO A 124 -7.71 1.81 -19.61
N THR A 125 -7.57 1.08 -20.71
CA THR A 125 -7.33 -0.36 -20.72
C THR A 125 -6.38 -0.77 -21.83
N TYR A 126 -5.58 -1.81 -21.56
CA TYR A 126 -4.65 -2.40 -22.50
C TYR A 126 -5.00 -3.88 -22.73
N ASN A 127 -4.76 -4.76 -21.75
CA ASN A 127 -4.93 -6.21 -21.90
C ASN A 127 -5.87 -6.84 -20.86
N GLU A 128 -6.60 -6.02 -20.09
CA GLU A 128 -7.49 -6.52 -19.05
C GLU A 128 -8.63 -7.37 -19.64
N PRO A 129 -8.98 -8.51 -19.03
CA PRO A 129 -10.05 -9.38 -19.49
C PRO A 129 -11.43 -8.84 -19.10
N LEU A 130 -12.49 -9.44 -19.67
CA LEU A 130 -13.88 -9.07 -19.42
C LEU A 130 -14.24 -9.08 -17.93
N ASP A 131 -13.80 -10.08 -17.17
CA ASP A 131 -14.12 -10.23 -15.74
C ASP A 131 -13.55 -9.09 -14.88
N VAL A 132 -12.51 -8.40 -15.34
CA VAL A 132 -11.97 -7.20 -14.70
C VAL A 132 -12.72 -5.95 -15.18
N LEU A 133 -12.80 -5.76 -16.50
CA LEU A 133 -13.38 -4.55 -17.11
C LEU A 133 -14.87 -4.38 -16.83
N GLU A 134 -15.63 -5.48 -16.84
CA GLU A 134 -17.07 -5.46 -16.58
C GLU A 134 -17.39 -4.83 -15.24
N ARG A 135 -16.64 -5.16 -14.18
CA ARG A 135 -16.88 -4.64 -12.82
C ARG A 135 -16.74 -3.12 -12.80
N THR A 136 -15.68 -2.62 -13.43
CA THR A 136 -15.36 -1.19 -13.47
C THR A 136 -16.31 -0.40 -14.35
N ILE A 137 -16.66 -0.93 -15.53
CA ILE A 137 -17.61 -0.29 -16.46
C ILE A 137 -18.99 -0.20 -15.81
N VAL A 138 -19.49 -1.30 -15.23
CA VAL A 138 -20.78 -1.31 -14.53
C VAL A 138 -20.77 -0.36 -13.34
N GLY A 139 -19.70 -0.37 -12.53
CA GLY A 139 -19.55 0.59 -11.41
C GLY A 139 -19.58 2.04 -11.85
N ALA A 140 -18.86 2.40 -12.92
CA ALA A 140 -18.83 3.76 -13.46
C ALA A 140 -20.19 4.19 -14.01
N LEU A 141 -20.91 3.30 -14.70
CA LEU A 141 -22.28 3.54 -15.15
C LEU A 141 -23.28 3.63 -14.00
N GLY A 142 -22.91 3.15 -12.81
CA GLY A 142 -23.72 3.20 -11.59
C GLY A 142 -23.48 4.42 -10.71
N LEU A 143 -22.62 5.37 -11.11
CA LEU A 143 -22.41 6.62 -10.36
C LEU A 143 -23.71 7.41 -10.20
N ASP A 144 -23.95 7.92 -8.99
CA ASP A 144 -25.15 8.69 -8.65
C ASP A 144 -25.01 10.15 -9.12
N TYR A 145 -25.32 10.36 -10.40
CA TYR A 145 -25.24 11.65 -11.10
C TYR A 145 -26.23 11.72 -12.27
N PRO A 146 -26.69 12.91 -12.70
CA PRO A 146 -27.60 13.04 -13.85
C PRO A 146 -27.04 12.38 -15.11
N ARG A 147 -27.85 11.55 -15.77
CA ARG A 147 -27.44 10.70 -16.90
C ARG A 147 -27.02 11.51 -18.13
N ASP A 148 -27.62 12.67 -18.33
CA ASP A 148 -27.28 13.61 -19.41
C ASP A 148 -25.95 14.36 -19.15
N LYS A 149 -25.47 14.35 -17.91
CA LYS A 149 -24.23 15.02 -17.46
C LYS A 149 -23.07 14.05 -17.23
N LEU A 150 -23.30 12.75 -17.33
CA LEU A 150 -22.29 11.71 -17.08
C LEU A 150 -22.06 10.89 -18.36
N LYS A 151 -20.80 10.83 -18.81
CA LYS A 151 -20.40 9.96 -19.92
C LYS A 151 -19.26 9.04 -19.48
N VAL A 152 -19.36 7.75 -19.79
CA VAL A 152 -18.32 6.76 -19.46
C VAL A 152 -17.58 6.37 -20.74
N TYR A 153 -16.29 6.66 -20.79
CA TYR A 153 -15.39 6.38 -21.90
C TYR A 153 -14.43 5.26 -21.54
N VAL A 154 -14.49 4.16 -22.30
CA VAL A 154 -13.55 3.03 -22.21
C VAL A 154 -12.49 3.21 -23.29
N LEU A 155 -11.28 3.55 -22.86
CA LEU A 155 -10.19 3.91 -23.76
C LEU A 155 -9.29 2.69 -24.02
N ASP A 156 -9.39 2.08 -25.19
CA ASP A 156 -8.84 0.77 -25.50
C ASP A 156 -7.65 0.81 -26.47
N ASP A 157 -6.45 0.57 -25.93
CA ASP A 157 -5.19 0.53 -26.66
C ASP A 157 -4.96 -0.79 -27.44
N GLN A 158 -5.88 -1.76 -27.37
CA GLN A 158 -5.80 -3.01 -28.12
C GLN A 158 -6.90 -3.19 -29.17
N ARG A 159 -7.80 -2.20 -29.33
CA ARG A 159 -8.84 -2.20 -30.39
C ARG A 159 -9.64 -3.52 -30.41
N ARG A 160 -10.12 -3.94 -29.24
CA ARG A 160 -10.77 -5.24 -29.03
C ARG A 160 -12.25 -5.19 -29.42
N ASP A 161 -12.63 -5.93 -30.48
CA ASP A 161 -14.01 -5.97 -30.97
C ASP A 161 -15.03 -6.44 -29.93
N TRP A 162 -14.64 -7.39 -29.07
CA TRP A 162 -15.53 -7.86 -28.00
C TRP A 162 -15.82 -6.76 -26.99
N LEU A 163 -14.84 -5.89 -26.71
CA LEU A 163 -14.98 -4.81 -25.75
C LEU A 163 -15.86 -3.70 -26.32
N ARG A 164 -15.73 -3.41 -27.62
CA ARG A 164 -16.64 -2.51 -28.33
C ARG A 164 -18.09 -2.95 -28.16
N ARG A 165 -18.40 -4.21 -28.49
CA ARG A 165 -19.76 -4.77 -28.36
C ARG A 165 -20.27 -4.71 -26.93
N PHE A 166 -19.41 -5.01 -25.96
CA PHE A 166 -19.76 -4.93 -24.54
C PHE A 166 -20.07 -3.49 -24.09
N CYS A 167 -19.29 -2.50 -24.55
CA CYS A 167 -19.55 -1.09 -24.27
C CYS A 167 -20.88 -0.63 -24.89
N GLU A 168 -21.14 -1.00 -26.15
CA GLU A 168 -22.40 -0.70 -26.84
C GLU A 168 -23.61 -1.31 -26.09
N GLU A 169 -23.49 -2.56 -25.63
CA GLU A 169 -24.52 -3.24 -24.82
C GLU A 169 -24.80 -2.51 -23.50
N LYS A 170 -23.75 -2.07 -22.80
CA LYS A 170 -23.88 -1.41 -21.49
C LYS A 170 -24.19 0.09 -21.56
N GLY A 171 -24.06 0.72 -22.73
CA GLY A 171 -24.22 2.16 -22.90
C GLY A 171 -22.97 2.98 -22.52
N ALA A 172 -21.78 2.36 -22.55
CA ALA A 172 -20.50 3.06 -22.44
C ALA A 172 -19.94 3.40 -23.84
N ILE A 173 -19.09 4.42 -23.91
CA ILE A 173 -18.46 4.89 -25.16
C ILE A 173 -17.11 4.20 -25.31
N HIS A 174 -16.96 3.35 -26.33
CA HIS A 174 -15.67 2.73 -26.67
C HIS A 174 -14.84 3.67 -27.54
N VAL A 175 -13.61 3.94 -27.12
CA VAL A 175 -12.67 4.81 -27.85
C VAL A 175 -11.39 4.02 -28.10
N THR A 176 -10.87 4.15 -29.32
CA THR A 176 -9.58 3.56 -29.71
C THR A 176 -8.77 4.61 -30.46
N ARG A 177 -7.46 4.39 -30.56
CA ARG A 177 -6.53 5.24 -31.31
C ARG A 177 -5.66 4.43 -32.28
N PRO A 178 -5.08 5.06 -33.31
CA PRO A 178 -4.30 4.36 -34.33
C PRO A 178 -2.94 3.82 -33.83
N ASP A 179 -2.35 4.46 -32.83
CA ASP A 179 -1.07 4.05 -32.23
C ASP A 179 -1.21 3.76 -30.73
N ASN A 180 -0.14 3.24 -30.11
CA ASN A 180 -0.06 3.04 -28.66
C ASN A 180 1.03 3.95 -28.04
N ALA A 181 1.25 5.13 -28.62
CA ALA A 181 2.29 6.04 -28.16
C ALA A 181 2.02 6.53 -26.73
N HIS A 182 3.06 6.64 -25.91
CA HIS A 182 2.96 7.15 -24.53
C HIS A 182 1.98 6.38 -23.60
N ALA A 183 1.67 5.11 -23.92
CA ALA A 183 0.87 4.21 -23.09
C ALA A 183 -0.41 4.89 -22.55
N LYS A 184 -0.69 4.75 -21.25
CA LYS A 184 -1.90 5.27 -20.59
C LYS A 184 -2.08 6.79 -20.75
N ALA A 185 -1.01 7.59 -20.61
CA ALA A 185 -1.09 9.04 -20.74
C ALA A 185 -1.53 9.44 -22.16
N GLY A 186 -0.94 8.83 -23.18
CA GLY A 186 -1.33 9.06 -24.57
C GLY A 186 -2.77 8.62 -24.86
N ASN A 187 -3.20 7.51 -24.27
CA ASN A 187 -4.56 7.00 -24.42
C ASN A 187 -5.59 7.98 -23.81
N MET A 188 -5.33 8.47 -22.58
CA MET A 188 -6.16 9.49 -21.95
C MET A 188 -6.15 10.82 -22.72
N ASN A 189 -5.00 11.25 -23.25
CA ASN A 189 -4.93 12.45 -24.10
C ASN A 189 -5.75 12.31 -25.38
N HIS A 190 -5.78 11.14 -26.00
CA HIS A 190 -6.69 10.91 -27.13
C HIS A 190 -8.16 10.95 -26.68
N GLY A 191 -8.47 10.40 -25.50
CA GLY A 191 -9.79 10.55 -24.87
C GLY A 191 -10.22 12.01 -24.73
N LEU A 192 -9.31 12.91 -24.34
CA LEU A 192 -9.60 14.35 -24.22
C LEU A 192 -10.01 15.01 -25.53
N THR A 193 -9.59 14.49 -26.70
CA THR A 193 -9.94 15.08 -27.99
C THR A 193 -11.33 14.66 -28.49
N VAL A 194 -11.96 13.67 -27.85
CA VAL A 194 -13.28 13.12 -28.24
C VAL A 194 -14.32 13.25 -27.12
N SER A 195 -13.97 13.98 -26.06
CA SER A 195 -14.82 14.18 -24.89
C SER A 195 -14.79 15.65 -24.47
N GLU A 196 -15.87 16.12 -23.84
CA GLU A 196 -16.14 17.56 -23.64
C GLU A 196 -16.51 17.88 -22.18
N GLY A 197 -16.47 16.91 -21.27
CA GLY A 197 -16.91 17.07 -19.88
C GLY A 197 -16.07 18.06 -19.08
N ASP A 198 -16.69 18.93 -18.28
CA ASP A 198 -16.00 19.93 -17.45
C ASP A 198 -14.97 19.31 -16.48
N PHE A 199 -15.23 18.06 -16.06
CA PHE A 199 -14.36 17.28 -15.18
C PHE A 199 -14.11 15.88 -15.74
N ILE A 200 -12.90 15.36 -15.47
CA ILE A 200 -12.46 14.03 -15.88
C ILE A 200 -12.22 13.18 -14.64
N ALA A 201 -13.03 12.14 -14.43
CA ALA A 201 -12.78 11.12 -13.42
C ALA A 201 -11.98 9.97 -14.05
N VAL A 202 -10.89 9.54 -13.43
CA VAL A 202 -10.01 8.48 -13.97
C VAL A 202 -10.05 7.28 -13.04
N PHE A 203 -10.40 6.12 -13.59
CA PHE A 203 -10.33 4.82 -12.92
C PHE A 203 -9.56 3.85 -13.79
N ASP A 204 -8.52 3.23 -13.24
CA ASP A 204 -7.89 2.07 -13.88
C ASP A 204 -8.93 0.97 -14.13
N ALA A 205 -8.70 0.15 -15.16
CA ALA A 205 -9.61 -0.93 -15.58
C ALA A 205 -10.01 -1.90 -14.45
N ASP A 206 -9.24 -1.97 -13.37
CA ASP A 206 -9.46 -2.82 -12.21
C ASP A 206 -9.94 -2.08 -10.96
N PHE A 207 -10.38 -0.81 -11.08
CA PHE A 207 -10.94 -0.03 -9.98
C PHE A 207 -12.40 0.34 -10.22
N VAL A 208 -13.27 -0.24 -9.41
CA VAL A 208 -14.71 0.04 -9.41
C VAL A 208 -14.98 1.27 -8.53
N PRO A 209 -15.56 2.35 -9.07
CA PRO A 209 -15.97 3.49 -8.26
C PRO A 209 -17.21 3.16 -7.43
N HIS A 210 -17.28 3.71 -6.20
CA HIS A 210 -18.50 3.68 -5.42
C HIS A 210 -19.53 4.67 -5.98
N THR A 211 -20.81 4.37 -5.83
CA THR A 211 -21.93 5.17 -6.39
C THR A 211 -21.87 6.64 -5.97
N ASN A 212 -21.42 6.92 -4.76
CA ASN A 212 -21.32 8.26 -4.19
C ASN A 212 -20.00 9.00 -4.52
N PHE A 213 -19.11 8.45 -5.35
CA PHE A 213 -17.79 9.05 -5.63
C PHE A 213 -17.88 10.53 -6.06
N LEU A 214 -18.76 10.85 -7.01
CA LEU A 214 -18.92 12.22 -7.53
C LEU A 214 -19.53 13.16 -6.49
N GLN A 215 -20.48 12.67 -5.69
CA GLN A 215 -21.11 13.45 -4.63
C GLN A 215 -20.11 13.92 -3.57
N ARG A 216 -19.08 13.12 -3.32
CA ARG A 216 -18.04 13.43 -2.33
C ARG A 216 -16.91 14.26 -2.90
N THR A 217 -16.61 14.16 -4.19
CA THR A 217 -15.39 14.73 -4.79
C THR A 217 -15.62 16.01 -5.60
N LEU A 218 -16.70 16.11 -6.39
CA LEU A 218 -16.99 17.29 -7.21
C LEU A 218 -17.08 18.61 -6.41
N PRO A 219 -17.69 18.65 -5.21
CA PRO A 219 -17.90 19.90 -4.50
C PRO A 219 -16.62 20.66 -4.13
N PHE A 220 -15.46 19.99 -4.08
CA PHE A 220 -14.17 20.63 -3.85
C PHE A 220 -13.79 21.61 -4.97
N PHE A 221 -14.30 21.43 -6.18
CA PHE A 221 -14.01 22.32 -7.32
C PHE A 221 -14.78 23.63 -7.29
N THR A 222 -15.54 23.91 -6.23
CA THR A 222 -15.99 25.27 -5.92
C THR A 222 -14.81 26.23 -5.69
N ASP A 223 -13.64 25.72 -5.26
CA ASP A 223 -12.36 26.44 -5.30
C ASP A 223 -11.74 26.31 -6.72
N PRO A 224 -11.60 27.42 -7.47
CA PRO A 224 -11.02 27.39 -8.81
C PRO A 224 -9.52 27.02 -8.82
N GLY A 225 -8.84 27.14 -7.68
CA GLY A 225 -7.44 26.76 -7.52
C GLY A 225 -7.22 25.25 -7.41
N ILE A 226 -8.26 24.45 -7.18
CA ILE A 226 -8.14 22.98 -7.14
C ILE A 226 -8.17 22.42 -8.57
N GLY A 227 -7.10 21.71 -8.92
CA GLY A 227 -6.96 21.00 -10.19
C GLY A 227 -7.32 19.52 -10.10
N ILE A 228 -6.99 18.85 -8.99
CA ILE A 228 -7.21 17.41 -8.77
C ILE A 228 -7.78 17.15 -7.38
N VAL A 229 -8.74 16.23 -7.28
CA VAL A 229 -9.15 15.57 -6.03
C VAL A 229 -8.83 14.09 -6.15
N GLN A 230 -8.00 13.56 -5.25
CA GLN A 230 -7.60 12.17 -5.17
C GLN A 230 -8.29 11.49 -3.98
N THR A 231 -8.74 10.25 -4.15
CA THR A 231 -9.23 9.38 -3.08
C THR A 231 -8.29 8.19 -2.87
N PRO A 232 -8.29 7.54 -1.70
CA PRO A 232 -7.58 6.28 -1.48
C PRO A 232 -7.90 5.23 -2.55
N GLN A 233 -6.89 4.44 -2.92
CA GLN A 233 -7.10 3.17 -3.58
C GLN A 233 -7.32 2.11 -2.51
N HIS A 234 -8.41 1.34 -2.54
CA HIS A 234 -8.63 0.19 -1.66
C HIS A 234 -8.69 -1.09 -2.47
N PHE A 235 -8.28 -2.22 -1.87
CA PHE A 235 -8.25 -3.50 -2.58
C PHE A 235 -9.21 -4.50 -1.93
N PHE A 236 -9.96 -5.25 -2.75
CA PHE A 236 -10.79 -6.35 -2.24
C PHE A 236 -10.05 -7.67 -2.18
N ASN A 237 -9.00 -7.85 -2.97
CA ASN A 237 -8.11 -9.00 -2.86
C ASN A 237 -6.93 -8.71 -1.94
N ARG A 238 -6.33 -9.78 -1.42
CA ARG A 238 -5.15 -9.73 -0.56
C ARG A 238 -3.90 -9.74 -1.42
N ASP A 239 -2.93 -8.91 -1.05
CA ASP A 239 -1.65 -8.84 -1.75
C ASP A 239 -0.81 -10.11 -1.46
N PRO A 240 0.10 -10.50 -2.37
CA PRO A 240 0.84 -11.75 -2.25
C PRO A 240 1.71 -11.83 -1.00
N VAL A 241 2.16 -10.70 -0.45
CA VAL A 241 2.96 -10.70 0.78
C VAL A 241 2.09 -11.11 1.97
N GLN A 242 0.87 -10.57 2.07
CA GLN A 242 -0.09 -10.98 3.10
C GLN A 242 -0.40 -12.48 3.02
N VAL A 243 -0.68 -12.97 1.81
CA VAL A 243 -1.04 -14.38 1.57
C VAL A 243 0.13 -15.31 1.88
N ASN A 244 1.33 -14.99 1.40
CA ASN A 244 2.51 -15.84 1.58
C ASN A 244 2.93 -15.94 3.05
N LEU A 245 2.68 -14.90 3.84
CA LEU A 245 2.92 -14.89 5.29
C LEU A 245 1.74 -15.46 6.13
N GLY A 246 0.58 -15.73 5.53
CA GLY A 246 -0.62 -16.16 6.26
C GLY A 246 -1.20 -15.06 7.16
N LEU A 247 -1.10 -13.80 6.74
CA LEU A 247 -1.52 -12.61 7.50
C LEU A 247 -2.74 -11.91 6.91
N GLU A 248 -3.46 -12.54 5.98
CA GLU A 248 -4.57 -12.01 5.19
C GLU A 248 -5.69 -11.39 6.03
N ARG A 249 -5.89 -11.89 7.25
CA ARG A 249 -6.94 -11.44 8.17
C ARG A 249 -6.43 -10.58 9.33
N SER A 250 -5.12 -10.38 9.42
CA SER A 250 -4.47 -9.86 10.63
C SER A 250 -3.57 -8.65 10.39
N TRP A 251 -3.09 -8.46 9.16
CA TRP A 251 -2.28 -7.31 8.76
C TRP A 251 -2.85 -6.69 7.48
N PRO A 252 -3.10 -5.36 7.43
CA PRO A 252 -3.55 -4.68 6.20
C PRO A 252 -2.53 -4.75 5.07
N ASP A 253 -2.95 -4.40 3.85
CA ASP A 253 -2.02 -4.28 2.73
C ASP A 253 -1.00 -3.17 3.00
N GLU A 254 0.19 -3.34 2.45
CA GLU A 254 1.33 -2.44 2.68
C GLU A 254 1.03 -0.98 2.30
N GLN A 255 0.14 -0.76 1.32
CA GLN A 255 -0.20 0.57 0.83
C GLN A 255 -1.13 1.35 1.79
N ARG A 256 -1.75 0.71 2.79
CA ARG A 256 -2.61 1.40 3.76
C ARG A 256 -1.87 2.48 4.54
N LEU A 257 -0.58 2.29 4.84
CA LEU A 257 0.21 3.33 5.51
C LEU A 257 0.26 4.61 4.67
N PHE A 258 0.44 4.46 3.35
CA PHE A 258 0.47 5.58 2.44
C PHE A 258 -0.91 6.24 2.32
N PHE A 259 -1.93 5.48 1.92
CA PHE A 259 -3.24 6.06 1.63
C PHE A 259 -3.97 6.55 2.90
N ASP A 260 -4.01 5.76 3.97
CA ASP A 260 -4.83 6.11 5.13
C ASP A 260 -4.21 7.23 5.98
N GLU A 261 -2.87 7.40 5.95
CA GLU A 261 -2.15 8.27 6.88
C GLU A 261 -1.22 9.26 6.18
N MET A 262 -0.31 8.80 5.30
CA MET A 262 0.66 9.69 4.67
C MET A 262 0.02 10.65 3.69
N ALA A 263 -0.90 10.22 2.83
CA ALA A 263 -1.49 11.04 1.77
C ALA A 263 -2.31 12.20 2.36
N ALA A 264 -3.09 11.95 3.42
CA ALA A 264 -3.77 12.99 4.19
C ALA A 264 -2.79 13.94 4.89
N SER A 265 -1.67 13.41 5.40
CA SER A 265 -0.63 14.25 6.02
C SER A 265 0.10 15.14 4.99
N ARG A 266 0.34 14.61 3.78
CA ARG A 266 0.88 15.37 2.64
C ARG A 266 -0.09 16.44 2.14
N ASP A 267 -1.38 16.14 2.16
CA ASP A 267 -2.42 17.10 1.78
C ASP A 267 -2.50 18.30 2.74
N ALA A 268 -2.26 18.08 4.03
CA ALA A 268 -2.14 19.17 5.01
C ALA A 268 -1.00 20.15 4.70
N TRP A 269 -0.06 19.73 3.84
CA TRP A 269 1.09 20.50 3.37
C TRP A 269 0.97 20.97 1.91
N ASP A 270 -0.19 20.76 1.25
CA ASP A 270 -0.39 21.02 -0.18
C ASP A 270 0.63 20.28 -1.09
N VAL A 271 1.07 19.08 -0.68
CA VAL A 271 2.03 18.21 -1.41
C VAL A 271 1.51 16.78 -1.63
N SER A 272 0.19 16.59 -1.52
CA SER A 272 -0.45 15.33 -1.95
C SER A 272 -0.42 15.23 -3.48
N PHE A 273 -0.52 14.02 -4.02
CA PHE A 273 -0.39 13.79 -5.45
C PHE A 273 -1.37 12.75 -5.98
N CYS A 274 -1.66 12.85 -7.26
CA CYS A 274 -2.47 11.90 -8.00
C CYS A 274 -1.74 10.56 -8.12
N CYS A 275 -2.47 9.46 -7.89
CA CYS A 275 -1.96 8.09 -7.95
C CYS A 275 -2.49 7.33 -9.19
N GLY A 276 -2.87 8.08 -10.23
CA GLY A 276 -3.22 7.56 -11.56
C GLY A 276 -4.63 6.98 -11.69
N SER A 277 -5.30 6.71 -10.59
CA SER A 277 -6.66 6.18 -10.54
C SER A 277 -7.37 6.72 -9.30
N CYS A 278 -8.69 6.61 -9.26
CA CYS A 278 -9.52 7.05 -8.12
C CYS A 278 -9.36 8.56 -7.89
N SER A 279 -9.39 9.32 -8.98
CA SER A 279 -9.20 10.76 -8.96
C SER A 279 -10.16 11.44 -9.92
N ILE A 280 -10.45 12.69 -9.65
CA ILE A 280 -11.17 13.58 -10.56
C ILE A 280 -10.35 14.85 -10.78
N THR A 281 -10.34 15.32 -12.01
CA THR A 281 -9.49 16.42 -12.47
C THR A 281 -10.34 17.46 -13.20
N ARG A 282 -10.09 18.74 -12.94
CA ARG A 282 -10.72 19.84 -13.70
C ARG A 282 -10.14 19.87 -15.11
N ARG A 283 -10.98 19.77 -16.15
CA ARG A 283 -10.53 19.80 -17.55
C ARG A 283 -9.71 21.06 -17.86
N ALA A 284 -10.21 22.23 -17.49
CA ALA A 284 -9.50 23.49 -17.73
C ALA A 284 -8.08 23.52 -17.12
N ALA A 285 -7.88 22.89 -15.95
CA ALA A 285 -6.55 22.79 -15.33
C ALA A 285 -5.63 21.82 -16.11
N LEU A 286 -6.21 20.73 -16.63
CA LEU A 286 -5.52 19.76 -17.46
C LEU A 286 -5.11 20.35 -18.81
N GLU A 287 -6.00 21.12 -19.45
CA GLU A 287 -5.70 21.84 -20.69
C GLU A 287 -4.62 22.92 -20.48
N ALA A 288 -4.66 23.63 -19.35
CA ALA A 288 -3.66 24.64 -19.00
C ALA A 288 -2.23 24.06 -18.83
N ILE A 289 -2.11 22.75 -18.57
CA ILE A 289 -0.83 22.04 -18.52
C ILE A 289 -0.49 21.28 -19.81
N GLY A 290 -1.36 21.33 -20.83
CA GLY A 290 -1.16 20.65 -22.12
C GLY A 290 -1.61 19.19 -22.16
N GLY A 291 -2.55 18.80 -21.30
CA GLY A 291 -3.01 17.41 -21.16
C GLY A 291 -2.25 16.61 -20.10
N PHE A 292 -2.41 15.30 -20.12
CA PHE A 292 -1.63 14.38 -19.28
C PHE A 292 -0.18 14.33 -19.79
N PRO A 293 0.83 14.65 -18.95
CA PRO A 293 2.24 14.60 -19.33
C PRO A 293 2.68 13.18 -19.73
N THR A 294 3.62 13.07 -20.66
CA THR A 294 4.03 11.80 -21.28
C THR A 294 5.52 11.46 -21.13
N GLU A 295 6.29 12.35 -20.50
CA GLU A 295 7.74 12.26 -20.39
C GLU A 295 8.22 11.26 -19.31
N SER A 296 7.33 10.83 -18.42
CA SER A 296 7.59 9.84 -17.37
C SER A 296 6.58 8.69 -17.45
N ILE A 297 7.01 7.48 -17.06
CA ILE A 297 6.12 6.31 -16.95
C ILE A 297 5.15 6.38 -15.75
N THR A 298 5.32 7.36 -14.87
CA THR A 298 4.38 7.74 -13.81
C THR A 298 3.76 9.08 -14.18
N GLU A 299 2.84 9.04 -15.14
CA GLU A 299 2.17 10.23 -15.69
C GLU A 299 1.36 10.98 -14.63
N ASP A 300 0.88 10.27 -13.63
CA ASP A 300 0.07 10.74 -12.51
C ASP A 300 0.81 11.69 -11.58
N LEU A 301 2.00 11.29 -11.14
CA LEU A 301 2.90 12.12 -10.36
C LEU A 301 3.35 13.34 -11.18
N LEU A 302 3.64 13.15 -12.47
CA LEU A 302 4.06 14.26 -13.33
C LEU A 302 2.91 15.23 -13.63
N THR A 303 1.67 14.75 -13.76
CA THR A 303 0.46 15.58 -13.85
C THR A 303 0.37 16.47 -12.61
N THR A 304 0.55 15.89 -11.43
CA THR A 304 0.55 16.66 -10.17
C THR A 304 1.62 17.75 -10.18
N LEU A 305 2.87 17.39 -10.48
CA LEU A 305 3.98 18.34 -10.47
C LEU A 305 3.76 19.47 -11.49
N THR A 306 3.23 19.14 -12.67
CA THR A 306 2.94 20.14 -13.71
C THR A 306 1.80 21.07 -13.30
N MET A 307 0.76 20.56 -12.63
CA MET A 307 -0.30 21.38 -12.04
C MET A 307 0.22 22.32 -10.95
N LEU A 308 1.06 21.81 -10.03
CA LEU A 308 1.68 22.62 -8.99
C LEU A 308 2.59 23.71 -9.59
N ASN A 309 3.32 23.42 -10.68
CA ASN A 309 4.12 24.40 -11.41
C ASN A 309 3.27 25.55 -12.00
N LYS A 310 1.98 25.32 -12.26
CA LYS A 310 1.02 26.33 -12.72
C LYS A 310 0.24 27.00 -11.58
N GLY A 311 0.51 26.64 -10.31
CA GLY A 311 -0.16 27.20 -9.14
C GLY A 311 -1.48 26.53 -8.76
N TYR A 312 -1.88 25.47 -9.45
CA TYR A 312 -3.02 24.65 -9.01
C TYR A 312 -2.68 23.85 -7.75
N LYS A 313 -3.71 23.38 -7.07
CA LYS A 313 -3.61 22.56 -5.86
C LYS A 313 -4.22 21.17 -6.11
N THR A 314 -3.69 20.19 -5.39
CA THR A 314 -4.27 18.86 -5.26
C THR A 314 -4.95 18.73 -3.91
N ARG A 315 -6.04 17.96 -3.84
CA ARG A 315 -6.72 17.62 -2.60
C ARG A 315 -6.80 16.13 -2.41
N TYR A 316 -6.61 15.67 -1.18
CA TYR A 316 -6.82 14.28 -0.80
C TYR A 316 -8.05 14.14 0.08
N LEU A 317 -9.05 13.39 -0.38
CA LEU A 317 -10.22 13.01 0.41
C LEU A 317 -10.03 11.55 0.86
N ASN A 318 -9.71 11.37 2.13
CA ASN A 318 -9.40 10.06 2.72
C ASN A 318 -10.66 9.23 3.01
N GLU A 319 -11.48 9.02 1.98
CA GLU A 319 -12.69 8.21 2.04
C GLU A 319 -12.61 7.08 1.03
N ARG A 320 -13.12 5.91 1.41
CA ARG A 320 -13.21 4.77 0.50
C ARG A 320 -14.34 5.01 -0.50
N LEU A 321 -13.99 5.51 -1.67
CA LEU A 321 -14.91 5.84 -2.76
C LEU A 321 -14.65 5.01 -4.02
N SER A 322 -13.76 4.03 -3.92
CA SER A 322 -13.47 3.06 -4.97
C SER A 322 -12.82 1.82 -4.36
N ILE A 323 -12.82 0.73 -5.13
CA ILE A 323 -12.22 -0.54 -4.75
C ILE A 323 -11.65 -1.25 -5.97
N GLY A 324 -10.49 -1.89 -5.85
CA GLY A 324 -9.85 -2.54 -6.97
C GLY A 324 -9.02 -3.77 -6.65
N LEU A 325 -8.18 -4.17 -7.61
CA LEU A 325 -7.32 -5.35 -7.52
C LEU A 325 -5.86 -5.01 -7.17
N ALA A 326 -5.40 -5.51 -6.03
CA ALA A 326 -3.99 -5.63 -5.71
C ALA A 326 -3.32 -6.63 -6.67
N ALA A 327 -1.99 -6.57 -6.76
CA ALA A 327 -1.24 -7.61 -7.46
C ALA A 327 -1.59 -9.00 -6.91
N GLU A 328 -1.78 -9.98 -7.80
CA GLU A 328 -2.22 -11.33 -7.41
C GLU A 328 -1.05 -12.29 -7.13
N ASN A 329 0.14 -11.97 -7.63
CA ASN A 329 1.36 -12.75 -7.47
C ASN A 329 2.61 -11.87 -7.30
N LEU A 330 3.73 -12.48 -6.91
CA LEU A 330 4.99 -11.77 -6.68
C LEU A 330 5.56 -11.13 -7.95
N LYS A 331 5.33 -11.75 -9.12
CA LYS A 331 5.75 -11.18 -10.41
C LYS A 331 5.08 -9.84 -10.68
N GLY A 332 3.74 -9.78 -10.60
CA GLY A 332 2.97 -8.56 -10.74
C GLY A 332 3.33 -7.52 -9.67
N TYR A 333 3.52 -7.96 -8.42
CA TYR A 333 3.94 -7.12 -7.30
C TYR A 333 5.25 -6.36 -7.59
N PHE A 334 6.26 -7.05 -8.14
CA PHE A 334 7.55 -6.42 -8.47
C PHE A 334 7.49 -5.57 -9.73
N VAL A 335 6.83 -6.02 -10.80
CA VAL A 335 6.67 -5.22 -12.03
C VAL A 335 6.04 -3.86 -11.71
N GLN A 336 5.00 -3.86 -10.87
CA GLN A 336 4.31 -2.63 -10.45
C GLN A 336 5.25 -1.68 -9.69
N ARG A 337 5.96 -2.18 -8.66
CA ARG A 337 6.87 -1.35 -7.84
C ARG A 337 8.08 -0.87 -8.60
N GLN A 338 8.66 -1.71 -9.47
CA GLN A 338 9.80 -1.32 -10.31
C GLN A 338 9.41 -0.18 -11.25
N ARG A 339 8.21 -0.21 -11.83
CA ARG A 339 7.66 0.89 -12.62
C ARG A 339 7.51 2.17 -11.80
N TRP A 340 6.92 2.09 -10.61
CA TRP A 340 6.78 3.26 -9.72
C TRP A 340 8.12 3.87 -9.32
N CYS A 341 9.09 3.02 -8.97
CA CYS A 341 10.44 3.45 -8.63
C CYS A 341 11.13 4.12 -9.82
N GLN A 342 11.09 3.50 -11.00
CA GLN A 342 11.70 4.07 -12.19
C GLN A 342 11.03 5.40 -12.58
N GLY A 343 9.70 5.49 -12.58
CA GLY A 343 8.97 6.71 -12.91
C GLY A 343 9.22 7.83 -11.91
N GLY A 344 9.18 7.51 -10.61
CA GLY A 344 9.53 8.45 -9.55
C GLY A 344 10.94 9.03 -9.72
N ILE A 345 11.93 8.20 -10.06
CA ILE A 345 13.30 8.66 -10.33
C ILE A 345 13.39 9.46 -11.64
N GLN A 346 12.68 9.06 -12.70
CA GLN A 346 12.61 9.80 -13.96
C GLN A 346 12.13 11.24 -13.75
N THR A 347 11.24 11.49 -12.79
CA THR A 347 10.77 12.86 -12.51
C THR A 347 11.90 13.82 -12.15
N LEU A 348 13.03 13.34 -11.59
CA LEU A 348 14.20 14.19 -11.32
C LEU A 348 14.80 14.80 -12.60
N PHE A 349 14.58 14.17 -13.74
CA PHE A 349 15.24 14.48 -15.00
C PHE A 349 14.37 15.29 -15.98
N VAL A 350 13.06 15.38 -15.76
CA VAL A 350 12.12 16.08 -16.65
C VAL A 350 11.96 17.56 -16.29
N HIS A 351 11.53 18.39 -17.25
CA HIS A 351 11.37 19.84 -17.09
C HIS A 351 10.44 20.20 -15.93
N ASN A 352 9.26 19.57 -15.86
CA ASN A 352 8.27 19.83 -14.81
C ASN A 352 8.54 19.05 -13.51
N GLY A 353 9.70 18.43 -13.38
CA GLY A 353 10.11 17.65 -12.21
C GLY A 353 10.39 18.48 -10.95
N PRO A 354 10.60 17.84 -9.78
CA PRO A 354 10.91 18.56 -8.54
C PRO A 354 12.20 19.37 -8.60
N VAL A 355 13.20 18.95 -9.40
CA VAL A 355 14.49 19.65 -9.50
C VAL A 355 14.41 20.85 -10.47
N ARG A 356 13.78 20.66 -11.64
CA ARG A 356 13.78 21.64 -12.74
C ARG A 356 12.50 22.46 -12.89
N GLY A 357 11.40 22.04 -12.23
CA GLY A 357 10.09 22.65 -12.39
C GLY A 357 10.13 24.15 -12.08
N PRO A 358 9.55 25.03 -12.91
CA PRO A 358 9.73 26.47 -12.76
C PRO A 358 8.90 27.10 -11.62
N GLY A 359 7.78 26.50 -11.23
CA GLY A 359 6.80 27.10 -10.32
C GLY A 359 6.74 26.48 -8.91
N LEU A 360 7.53 25.45 -8.62
CA LEU A 360 7.52 24.80 -7.30
C LEU A 360 8.28 25.61 -6.24
N SER A 361 7.66 25.76 -5.07
CA SER A 361 8.33 26.26 -3.87
C SER A 361 9.43 25.30 -3.40
N LEU A 362 10.45 25.81 -2.67
CA LEU A 362 11.55 24.97 -2.16
C LEU A 362 11.03 23.78 -1.33
N PHE A 363 10.02 24.01 -0.50
CA PHE A 363 9.43 22.94 0.30
C PHE A 363 8.76 21.86 -0.56
N GLN A 364 7.98 22.25 -1.58
CA GLN A 364 7.40 21.30 -2.55
C GLN A 364 8.49 20.50 -3.26
N ARG A 365 9.57 21.16 -3.73
CA ARG A 365 10.69 20.47 -4.39
C ARG A 365 11.25 19.36 -3.53
N ILE A 366 11.55 19.65 -2.26
CA ILE A 366 12.09 18.67 -1.31
C ILE A 366 11.08 17.53 -1.06
N MET A 367 9.80 17.85 -0.83
CA MET A 367 8.76 16.86 -0.53
C MET A 367 8.43 15.92 -1.70
N PHE A 368 8.77 16.32 -2.93
CA PHE A 368 8.58 15.54 -4.14
C PHE A 368 9.84 14.84 -4.64
N LEU A 369 10.98 14.99 -3.95
CA LEU A 369 12.13 14.13 -4.21
C LEU A 369 11.77 12.66 -3.89
N PRO A 370 12.14 11.70 -4.74
CA PRO A 370 11.87 10.27 -4.53
C PRO A 370 12.84 9.67 -3.49
N VAL A 371 13.06 10.35 -2.36
CA VAL A 371 14.09 10.02 -1.35
C VAL A 371 13.88 8.61 -0.81
N SER A 372 12.64 8.20 -0.54
CA SER A 372 12.33 6.85 -0.08
C SER A 372 12.87 5.79 -1.03
N TRP A 373 12.69 5.95 -2.35
CA TRP A 373 13.26 5.04 -3.35
C TRP A 373 14.79 5.06 -3.36
N LEU A 374 15.38 6.26 -3.27
CA LEU A 374 16.83 6.47 -3.37
C LEU A 374 17.60 6.03 -2.12
N VAL A 375 16.97 6.03 -0.95
CA VAL A 375 17.65 5.83 0.34
C VAL A 375 17.31 4.47 0.94
N GLN A 376 16.03 4.10 0.99
CA GLN A 376 15.57 3.02 1.87
C GLN A 376 16.23 1.67 1.55
N TYR A 377 16.49 1.37 0.27
CA TYR A 377 17.06 0.08 -0.15
C TYR A 377 18.57 0.01 0.06
N PHE A 378 19.28 1.14 -0.06
CA PHE A 378 20.70 1.21 0.30
C PHE A 378 20.88 1.06 1.80
N VAL A 379 20.10 1.80 2.60
CA VAL A 379 20.08 1.69 4.06
C VAL A 379 19.72 0.28 4.49
N ARG A 380 18.69 -0.32 3.88
CA ARG A 380 18.28 -1.69 4.20
C ARG A 380 19.40 -2.68 3.89
N LEU A 381 20.00 -2.62 2.71
CA LEU A 381 21.11 -3.52 2.36
C LEU A 381 22.26 -3.38 3.34
N ALA A 382 22.66 -2.15 3.69
CA ALA A 382 23.72 -1.88 4.66
C ALA A 382 23.42 -2.51 6.02
N ILE A 383 22.21 -2.33 6.56
CA ILE A 383 21.80 -2.94 7.84
C ILE A 383 21.85 -4.47 7.78
N LEU A 384 21.45 -5.08 6.65
CA LEU A 384 21.46 -6.53 6.50
C LEU A 384 22.89 -7.11 6.43
N ILE A 385 23.86 -6.37 5.87
CA ILE A 385 25.26 -6.84 5.74
C ILE A 385 26.13 -6.55 6.96
N VAL A 386 25.80 -5.53 7.77
CA VAL A 386 26.60 -5.11 8.93
C VAL A 386 26.99 -6.26 9.86
N PRO A 387 26.06 -7.14 10.31
CA PRO A 387 26.41 -8.26 11.17
C PRO A 387 27.37 -9.25 10.50
N ALA A 388 27.17 -9.53 9.21
CA ALA A 388 28.04 -10.43 8.47
C ALA A 388 29.46 -9.83 8.33
N VAL A 389 29.58 -8.56 7.96
CA VAL A 389 30.89 -7.88 7.87
C VAL A 389 31.62 -7.97 9.22
N TYR A 390 30.96 -7.61 10.32
CA TYR A 390 31.56 -7.70 11.65
C TYR A 390 32.07 -9.11 11.98
N PHE A 391 31.27 -10.16 11.80
CA PHE A 391 31.69 -11.52 12.13
C PHE A 391 32.81 -12.08 11.25
N TRP A 392 32.91 -11.64 9.99
CA TRP A 392 33.92 -12.15 9.06
C TRP A 392 35.22 -11.35 9.07
N THR A 393 35.16 -10.04 9.35
CA THR A 393 36.33 -9.15 9.29
C THR A 393 36.78 -8.63 10.65
N GLY A 394 35.93 -8.72 11.67
CA GLY A 394 36.15 -8.08 12.97
C GLY A 394 35.93 -6.57 12.98
N TYR A 395 35.52 -5.96 11.85
CA TYR A 395 35.36 -4.50 11.76
C TYR A 395 34.12 -4.04 12.55
N PRO A 396 34.29 -3.31 13.65
CA PRO A 396 33.17 -2.93 14.48
C PRO A 396 32.32 -1.85 13.77
N PRO A 397 30.98 -1.90 13.87
CA PRO A 397 30.13 -0.85 13.31
C PRO A 397 30.15 0.46 14.13
N LEU A 398 30.69 0.38 15.35
CA LEU A 398 30.73 1.41 16.38
C LEU A 398 32.05 1.28 17.14
N TYR A 399 32.78 2.37 17.29
CA TYR A 399 34.05 2.40 18.00
C TYR A 399 33.89 2.88 19.44
N PHE A 400 34.67 2.30 20.37
CA PHE A 400 34.64 2.62 21.81
C PHE A 400 33.25 2.72 22.44
N THR A 401 32.34 1.81 22.09
CA THR A 401 31.02 1.77 22.70
C THR A 401 30.86 0.59 23.64
N GLU A 402 30.55 0.86 24.91
CA GLU A 402 30.08 -0.16 25.82
C GLU A 402 28.58 -0.43 25.61
N ALA A 403 28.08 -1.49 26.24
CA ALA A 403 26.65 -1.80 26.19
C ALA A 403 25.78 -0.68 26.78
N ALA A 404 26.28 0.03 27.79
CA ALA A 404 25.57 1.15 28.40
C ALA A 404 25.42 2.36 27.44
N ASP A 405 26.41 2.61 26.57
CA ASP A 405 26.36 3.71 25.61
C ASP A 405 25.29 3.46 24.54
N LEU A 406 25.23 2.22 24.05
CA LEU A 406 24.22 1.82 23.07
C LEU A 406 22.81 1.82 23.67
N ILE A 407 22.65 1.38 24.91
CA ILE A 407 21.37 1.47 25.62
C ILE A 407 20.95 2.93 25.81
N SER A 408 21.88 3.84 26.15
CA SER A 408 21.53 5.24 26.42
C SER A 408 21.32 6.09 25.17
N HIS A 409 21.85 5.68 24.01
CA HIS A 409 21.74 6.45 22.76
C HIS A 409 20.86 5.79 21.70
N GLN A 410 20.96 4.47 21.49
CA GLN A 410 20.22 3.78 20.42
C GLN A 410 18.79 3.41 20.85
N LEU A 411 18.61 2.88 22.06
CA LEU A 411 17.29 2.46 22.56
C LEU A 411 16.25 3.60 22.60
N PRO A 412 16.58 4.84 23.03
CA PRO A 412 15.62 5.95 23.02
C PRO A 412 15.11 6.29 21.61
N VAL A 413 15.97 6.22 20.59
CA VAL A 413 15.57 6.49 19.19
C VAL A 413 14.60 5.43 18.70
N LEU A 414 14.92 4.16 18.93
CA LEU A 414 14.04 3.05 18.57
C LEU A 414 12.70 3.11 19.31
N ALA A 415 12.73 3.40 20.62
CA ALA A 415 11.54 3.59 21.42
C ALA A 415 10.70 4.77 20.92
N ALA A 416 11.33 5.92 20.66
CA ALA A 416 10.65 7.12 20.18
C ALA A 416 9.97 6.86 18.83
N TYR A 417 10.68 6.22 17.88
CA TYR A 417 10.13 5.88 16.58
C TYR A 417 9.00 4.86 16.68
N PHE A 418 9.16 3.76 17.43
CA PHE A 418 8.12 2.74 17.55
C PHE A 418 6.88 3.22 18.31
N LEU A 419 7.05 4.04 19.34
CA LEU A 419 5.93 4.66 20.06
C LEU A 419 5.20 5.67 19.17
N LEU A 420 5.94 6.45 18.36
CA LEU A 420 5.35 7.33 17.34
C LEU A 420 4.54 6.55 16.32
N MET A 421 5.11 5.50 15.71
CA MET A 421 4.39 4.67 14.73
C MET A 421 3.15 4.04 15.36
N LYS A 422 3.25 3.54 16.59
CA LYS A 422 2.10 2.98 17.32
C LYS A 422 1.00 4.01 17.53
N TRP A 423 1.34 5.27 17.78
CA TRP A 423 0.36 6.34 18.04
C TRP A 423 -0.24 6.91 16.75
N ILE A 424 0.58 7.22 15.74
CA ILE A 424 0.11 7.78 14.47
C ILE A 424 -0.59 6.71 13.62
N THR A 425 -0.08 5.48 13.57
CA THR A 425 -0.53 4.43 12.65
C THR A 425 -0.81 3.09 13.35
N PRO A 426 -1.74 3.07 14.34
CA PRO A 426 -1.90 1.97 15.30
C PRO A 426 -2.16 0.59 14.69
N THR A 427 -2.72 0.56 13.47
CA THR A 427 -3.17 -0.66 12.80
C THR A 427 -2.47 -0.93 11.48
N ARG A 428 -1.43 -0.16 11.12
CA ARG A 428 -0.80 -0.23 9.78
C ARG A 428 0.67 -0.67 9.80
N TYR A 429 1.39 -0.44 10.89
CA TYR A 429 2.83 -0.72 10.97
C TYR A 429 3.19 -1.85 11.96
N LEU A 430 4.03 -2.77 11.50
CA LEU A 430 4.57 -3.87 12.31
C LEU A 430 6.10 -3.92 12.14
N PRO A 431 6.90 -3.50 13.14
CA PRO A 431 8.34 -3.29 12.96
C PRO A 431 9.09 -4.43 12.28
N VAL A 432 8.87 -5.67 12.74
CA VAL A 432 9.56 -6.86 12.21
C VAL A 432 9.02 -7.25 10.83
N VAL A 433 7.69 -7.31 10.67
CA VAL A 433 7.06 -7.69 9.39
C VAL A 433 7.37 -6.66 8.31
N SER A 434 7.17 -5.37 8.59
CA SER A 434 7.51 -4.28 7.67
C SER A 434 9.00 -4.27 7.32
N SER A 435 9.89 -4.64 8.25
CA SER A 435 11.31 -4.79 7.95
C SER A 435 11.60 -5.98 7.05
N ALA A 436 10.91 -7.11 7.22
CA ALA A 436 11.02 -8.28 6.35
C ALA A 436 10.52 -7.99 4.94
N VAL A 437 9.42 -7.26 4.78
CA VAL A 437 8.94 -6.81 3.45
C VAL A 437 9.95 -5.89 2.77
N GLY A 438 10.59 -5.00 3.53
CA GLY A 438 11.69 -4.16 3.04
C GLY A 438 12.91 -4.98 2.59
N ALA A 439 13.34 -5.95 3.40
CA ALA A 439 14.45 -6.85 3.08
C ALA A 439 14.15 -7.69 1.82
N PHE A 440 12.96 -8.28 1.73
CA PHE A 440 12.47 -8.99 0.56
C PHE A 440 12.52 -8.12 -0.71
N SER A 441 12.08 -6.86 -0.60
CA SER A 441 12.04 -5.96 -1.75
C SER A 441 13.42 -5.46 -2.20
N THR A 442 14.41 -5.42 -1.31
CA THR A 442 15.71 -4.76 -1.55
C THR A 442 16.44 -5.30 -2.77
N PHE A 443 16.52 -6.62 -2.94
CA PHE A 443 17.30 -7.25 -4.02
C PHE A 443 16.70 -7.02 -5.41
N ARG A 444 15.38 -6.86 -5.50
CA ARG A 444 14.68 -6.58 -6.77
C ARG A 444 14.61 -5.10 -7.10
N MET A 445 14.60 -4.24 -6.08
CA MET A 445 14.41 -2.81 -6.24
C MET A 445 15.72 -2.03 -6.38
N LEU A 446 16.78 -2.43 -5.68
CA LEU A 446 18.07 -1.73 -5.72
C LEU A 446 18.67 -1.67 -7.15
N PRO A 447 18.66 -2.75 -7.97
CA PRO A 447 19.10 -2.68 -9.36
C PRO A 447 18.26 -1.71 -10.21
N THR A 448 16.97 -1.60 -9.91
CA THR A 448 16.07 -0.66 -10.58
C THR A 448 16.40 0.78 -10.20
N VAL A 449 16.68 1.06 -8.92
CA VAL A 449 17.12 2.38 -8.46
C VAL A 449 18.41 2.79 -9.17
N ILE A 450 19.45 1.96 -9.10
CA ILE A 450 20.76 2.22 -9.71
C ILE A 450 20.62 2.45 -11.21
N SER A 451 19.89 1.57 -11.90
CA SER A 451 19.73 1.74 -13.35
C SER A 451 18.91 2.96 -13.73
N SER A 452 17.90 3.34 -12.93
CA SER A 452 17.07 4.51 -13.23
C SER A 452 17.85 5.81 -12.99
N LEU A 453 18.85 5.80 -12.11
CA LEU A 453 19.77 6.92 -11.93
C LEU A 453 20.77 7.06 -13.09
N ILE A 454 21.30 5.94 -13.61
CA ILE A 454 22.31 5.96 -14.68
C ILE A 454 21.67 6.15 -16.06
N ARG A 455 20.56 5.45 -16.33
CA ARG A 455 19.82 5.47 -17.60
C ARG A 455 18.32 5.64 -17.31
N PRO A 456 17.87 6.86 -16.98
CA PRO A 456 16.47 7.12 -16.63
C PRO A 456 15.52 6.83 -17.78
N PHE A 457 15.92 7.09 -19.02
CA PHE A 457 15.12 6.89 -20.23
C PHE A 457 15.68 5.73 -21.08
N GLY A 458 14.81 4.93 -21.71
CA GLY A 458 15.21 3.87 -22.65
C GLY A 458 15.01 2.43 -22.21
N ARG A 459 14.43 2.17 -21.02
CA ARG A 459 13.95 0.83 -20.66
C ARG A 459 12.52 0.61 -21.17
N PRO A 460 12.21 -0.56 -21.75
CA PRO A 460 10.87 -0.84 -22.26
C PRO A 460 9.86 -0.89 -21.10
N PHE A 461 8.68 -0.33 -21.36
CA PHE A 461 7.54 -0.38 -20.45
C PHE A 461 6.97 -1.81 -20.40
N LEU A 462 6.93 -2.41 -19.22
CA LEU A 462 6.30 -3.73 -19.01
C LEU A 462 4.90 -3.52 -18.44
N VAL A 463 3.90 -4.08 -19.12
CA VAL A 463 2.50 -4.05 -18.67
C VAL A 463 2.35 -4.97 -17.46
N THR A 464 1.64 -4.48 -16.44
CA THR A 464 1.37 -5.28 -15.23
C THR A 464 0.29 -6.32 -15.55
N PRO A 465 0.53 -7.63 -15.33
CA PRO A 465 -0.52 -8.64 -15.50
C PRO A 465 -1.69 -8.39 -14.53
N LYS A 466 -2.93 -8.56 -15.00
CA LYS A 466 -4.17 -8.37 -14.22
C LYS A 466 -5.18 -9.47 -14.49
N GLY A 467 -5.80 -10.00 -13.43
CA GLY A 467 -6.89 -10.97 -13.51
C GLY A 467 -6.44 -12.35 -13.98
N SER A 468 -7.36 -13.07 -14.62
CA SER A 468 -7.20 -14.46 -15.08
C SER A 468 -6.02 -14.72 -16.05
N GLY A 469 -5.37 -13.68 -16.59
CA GLY A 469 -4.19 -13.79 -17.45
C GLY A 469 -2.86 -13.99 -16.71
N ASN A 470 -2.87 -14.18 -15.38
CA ASN A 470 -1.66 -14.28 -14.58
C ASN A 470 -1.10 -15.71 -14.55
N VAL A 471 0.20 -15.87 -14.85
CA VAL A 471 0.87 -17.19 -14.81
C VAL A 471 1.37 -17.47 -13.40
N ASP A 472 0.97 -18.60 -12.83
CA ASP A 472 1.42 -19.09 -11.52
C ASP A 472 2.95 -19.12 -11.45
N ASN A 473 3.53 -18.38 -10.51
CA ASN A 473 4.95 -18.53 -10.19
C ASN A 473 5.08 -18.95 -8.73
N ARG A 474 5.18 -20.26 -8.50
CA ARG A 474 5.14 -20.83 -7.13
C ARG A 474 6.32 -20.40 -6.24
N PHE A 475 7.40 -19.89 -6.81
CA PHE A 475 8.63 -19.59 -6.07
C PHE A 475 9.50 -18.49 -6.71
N ASP A 476 9.93 -17.51 -5.91
CA ASP A 476 10.95 -16.51 -6.30
C ASP A 476 12.36 -16.96 -5.89
N GLY A 477 13.00 -17.75 -6.74
CA GLY A 477 14.33 -18.31 -6.46
C GLY A 477 15.47 -17.30 -6.40
N TYR A 478 15.42 -16.20 -7.15
CA TYR A 478 16.47 -15.18 -7.14
C TYR A 478 16.52 -14.45 -5.80
N THR A 479 15.38 -13.92 -5.36
CA THR A 479 15.28 -13.19 -4.09
C THR A 479 15.58 -14.12 -2.92
N PHE A 480 15.09 -15.37 -2.98
CA PHE A 480 15.39 -16.38 -1.98
C PHE A 480 16.90 -16.67 -1.89
N ALA A 481 17.60 -16.85 -3.02
CA ALA A 481 19.04 -17.13 -3.01
C ALA A 481 19.82 -15.99 -2.34
N CYS A 482 19.54 -14.73 -2.67
CA CYS A 482 20.19 -13.59 -2.02
C CYS A 482 19.96 -13.55 -0.50
N LEU A 483 18.72 -13.78 -0.06
CA LEU A 483 18.36 -13.84 1.36
C LEU A 483 19.06 -15.01 2.06
N ALA A 484 19.02 -16.20 1.46
CA ALA A 484 19.64 -17.42 1.99
C ALA A 484 21.17 -17.26 2.12
N THR A 485 21.83 -16.59 1.17
CA THR A 485 23.26 -16.28 1.27
C THR A 485 23.56 -15.38 2.47
N LEU A 486 22.77 -14.33 2.72
CA LEU A 486 22.97 -13.47 3.90
C LEU A 486 22.66 -14.19 5.22
N ILE A 487 21.64 -15.06 5.24
CA ILE A 487 21.34 -15.93 6.39
C ILE A 487 22.55 -16.82 6.68
N ALA A 488 23.05 -17.53 5.66
CA ALA A 488 24.19 -18.41 5.80
C ALA A 488 25.44 -17.63 6.24
N ALA A 489 25.76 -16.52 5.59
CA ALA A 489 26.93 -15.70 5.93
C ALA A 489 26.88 -15.20 7.39
N THR A 490 25.72 -14.70 7.83
CA THR A 490 25.55 -14.20 9.21
C THR A 490 25.58 -15.34 10.23
N ALA A 491 24.89 -16.45 9.97
CA ALA A 491 24.83 -17.59 10.90
C ALA A 491 26.17 -18.31 11.02
N LEU A 492 26.86 -18.56 9.90
CA LEU A 492 28.20 -19.16 9.88
C LEU A 492 29.21 -18.27 10.59
N GLY A 493 29.21 -16.96 10.29
CA GLY A 493 30.07 -15.99 10.97
C GLY A 493 29.85 -15.97 12.48
N LEU A 494 28.58 -16.03 12.92
CA LEU A 494 28.24 -16.11 14.34
C LEU A 494 28.77 -17.41 14.99
N VAL A 495 28.56 -18.57 14.35
CA VAL A 495 29.03 -19.88 14.86
C VAL A 495 30.56 -19.91 14.98
N ILE A 496 31.27 -19.41 13.97
CA ILE A 496 32.74 -19.34 13.95
C ILE A 496 33.28 -18.56 15.15
N ASN A 497 32.64 -17.44 15.51
CA ASN A 497 33.11 -16.59 16.62
C ASN A 497 32.63 -17.04 18.00
N ILE A 498 31.65 -17.95 18.09
CA ILE A 498 31.25 -18.58 19.35
C ILE A 498 32.24 -19.66 19.76
N ILE A 499 32.83 -20.37 18.79
CA ILE A 499 33.77 -21.47 19.02
C ILE A 499 35.18 -20.87 19.20
N PRO A 500 35.78 -20.94 20.41
CA PRO A 500 37.05 -20.26 20.72
C PRO A 500 38.19 -20.62 19.76
N GLU A 501 38.23 -21.86 19.27
CA GLU A 501 39.26 -22.37 18.38
C GLU A 501 39.19 -21.80 16.96
N TRP A 502 38.01 -21.30 16.56
CA TRP A 502 37.77 -20.74 15.22
C TRP A 502 37.57 -19.23 15.24
N ALA A 503 37.51 -18.63 16.43
CA ALA A 503 37.17 -17.24 16.62
C ALA A 503 38.11 -16.32 15.82
N ARG A 504 37.51 -15.45 15.00
CA ARG A 504 38.20 -14.42 14.23
C ARG A 504 38.31 -13.12 15.02
N ILE A 505 37.38 -12.90 15.93
CA ILE A 505 37.31 -11.75 16.82
C ILE A 505 37.92 -12.15 18.17
N PRO A 506 38.85 -11.36 18.73
CA PRO A 506 39.38 -11.60 20.07
C PRO A 506 38.26 -11.69 21.12
N GLN A 507 38.38 -12.58 22.12
CA GLN A 507 37.30 -12.81 23.10
C GLN A 507 36.88 -11.54 23.89
N GLY A 508 37.78 -10.57 24.06
CA GLY A 508 37.47 -9.28 24.70
C GLY A 508 36.73 -8.28 23.80
N GLU A 509 36.70 -8.52 22.49
CA GLU A 509 36.10 -7.64 21.47
C GLU A 509 34.79 -8.20 20.90
N PHE A 510 34.43 -9.43 21.30
CA PHE A 510 33.19 -10.08 20.88
C PHE A 510 31.97 -9.43 21.54
N SER A 511 31.21 -8.65 20.76
CA SER A 511 30.11 -7.84 21.28
C SER A 511 28.79 -8.61 21.37
N GLY A 512 28.25 -8.75 22.58
CA GLY A 512 26.91 -9.32 22.80
C GLY A 512 25.78 -8.52 22.12
N ILE A 513 25.98 -7.23 21.86
CA ILE A 513 25.01 -6.40 21.14
C ILE A 513 25.04 -6.69 19.63
N ALA A 514 26.23 -6.95 19.07
CA ALA A 514 26.32 -7.42 17.69
C ALA A 514 25.60 -8.77 17.51
N VAL A 515 25.71 -9.67 18.49
CA VAL A 515 24.93 -10.92 18.51
C VAL A 515 23.43 -10.65 18.56
N TYR A 516 22.96 -9.75 19.43
CA TYR A 516 21.55 -9.37 19.50
C TYR A 516 21.02 -8.87 18.15
N TRP A 517 21.73 -7.91 17.53
CA TRP A 517 21.33 -7.37 16.22
C TRP A 517 21.43 -8.41 15.11
N ALA A 518 22.40 -9.33 15.16
CA ALA A 518 22.49 -10.45 14.25
C ALA A 518 21.27 -11.37 14.36
N MET A 519 20.79 -11.66 15.58
CA MET A 519 19.59 -12.47 15.78
C MET A 519 18.32 -11.78 15.25
N VAL A 520 18.19 -10.47 15.48
CA VAL A 520 17.09 -9.68 14.89
C VAL A 520 17.18 -9.69 13.37
N ASN A 521 18.38 -9.53 12.81
CA ASN A 521 18.64 -9.55 11.38
C ASN A 521 18.27 -10.91 10.76
N LEU A 522 18.71 -12.02 11.38
CA LEU A 522 18.37 -13.38 10.96
C LEU A 522 16.85 -13.61 11.00
N MET A 523 16.16 -13.17 12.04
CA MET A 523 14.70 -13.26 12.12
C MET A 523 14.03 -12.51 10.96
N VAL A 524 14.47 -11.29 10.66
CA VAL A 524 13.95 -10.49 9.53
C VAL A 524 14.21 -11.19 8.20
N LEU A 525 15.42 -11.71 7.98
CA LEU A 525 15.80 -12.43 6.76
C LEU A 525 15.00 -13.73 6.58
N ILE A 526 14.77 -14.49 7.65
CA ILE A 526 13.96 -15.72 7.62
C ILE A 526 12.51 -15.39 7.24
N ILE A 527 11.90 -14.39 7.88
CA ILE A 527 10.53 -13.97 7.53
C ILE A 527 10.48 -13.48 6.08
N ALA A 528 11.49 -12.72 5.62
CA ALA A 528 11.59 -12.28 4.23
C ALA A 528 11.69 -13.47 3.25
N ALA A 529 12.45 -14.51 3.61
CA ALA A 529 12.57 -15.71 2.79
C ALA A 529 11.26 -16.50 2.70
N LEU A 530 10.41 -16.49 3.73
CA LEU A 530 9.07 -17.08 3.70
C LEU A 530 8.15 -16.40 2.66
N ILE A 531 8.35 -15.11 2.37
CA ILE A 531 7.58 -14.37 1.37
C ILE A 531 7.83 -14.92 -0.03
N CYS A 532 9.03 -15.44 -0.33
CA CYS A 532 9.42 -15.95 -1.65
C CYS A 532 8.63 -17.19 -2.09
N PHE A 533 7.94 -17.87 -1.17
CA PHE A 533 7.17 -19.07 -1.44
C PHE A 533 5.70 -18.72 -1.64
N GLU A 534 5.29 -18.68 -2.90
CA GLU A 534 3.97 -18.21 -3.31
C GLU A 534 2.90 -19.27 -3.04
N LYS A 535 1.85 -18.87 -2.33
CA LYS A 535 0.65 -19.70 -2.18
C LYS A 535 -0.32 -19.36 -3.30
N THR A 536 -0.95 -20.39 -3.87
CA THR A 536 -2.09 -20.19 -4.75
C THR A 536 -3.18 -19.47 -3.97
N ASN A 537 -3.53 -18.27 -4.42
CA ASN A 537 -4.66 -17.51 -3.92
C ASN A 537 -5.79 -17.67 -4.93
N PRO A 538 -6.65 -18.70 -4.83
CA PRO A 538 -7.82 -18.82 -5.69
C PRO A 538 -8.83 -17.73 -5.29
N ALA A 539 -8.58 -16.52 -5.78
CA ALA A 539 -9.46 -15.37 -5.82
C ALA A 539 -10.30 -15.18 -4.53
N SER A 540 -9.79 -14.36 -3.62
CA SER A 540 -10.48 -13.86 -2.42
C SER A 540 -11.63 -12.89 -2.74
N GLU A 541 -12.44 -13.21 -3.76
CA GLU A 541 -13.57 -12.40 -4.26
C GLU A 541 -14.83 -12.51 -3.40
N SER A 542 -14.77 -13.28 -2.31
CA SER A 542 -15.90 -13.39 -1.40
C SER A 542 -15.85 -12.27 -0.35
N PHE A 543 -16.86 -11.44 -0.34
CA PHE A 543 -17.11 -10.43 0.67
C PHE A 543 -17.85 -11.04 1.86
N HIS A 544 -17.43 -10.68 3.07
CA HIS A 544 -18.21 -11.00 4.26
C HIS A 544 -19.50 -10.21 4.23
N ALA A 545 -20.63 -10.90 4.28
CA ALA A 545 -21.96 -10.30 4.25
C ALA A 545 -22.66 -10.55 5.59
N ASN A 546 -23.64 -9.70 5.90
CA ASN A 546 -24.50 -9.87 7.05
C ASN A 546 -25.88 -9.28 6.74
N GLU A 547 -26.59 -9.90 5.82
CA GLU A 547 -27.85 -9.37 5.31
C GLU A 547 -28.92 -10.45 5.15
N PRO A 548 -30.21 -10.08 5.21
CA PRO A 548 -31.31 -11.01 4.95
C PRO A 548 -31.20 -11.62 3.56
N ALA A 549 -31.36 -12.93 3.47
CA ALA A 549 -31.43 -13.66 2.22
C ALA A 549 -32.56 -14.69 2.28
N ARG A 550 -33.09 -15.08 1.12
CA ARG A 550 -34.01 -16.23 1.02
C ARG A 550 -33.47 -17.26 0.06
N LEU A 551 -33.66 -18.53 0.43
CA LEU A 551 -33.32 -19.71 -0.36
C LEU A 551 -34.59 -20.54 -0.52
N ASP A 552 -35.20 -20.58 -1.71
CA ASP A 552 -36.52 -21.21 -1.94
C ASP A 552 -37.59 -20.76 -0.94
N GLY A 553 -37.63 -19.45 -0.67
CA GLY A 553 -38.55 -18.87 0.32
C GLY A 553 -38.15 -19.09 1.79
N ILE A 554 -37.17 -19.96 2.09
CA ILE A 554 -36.62 -20.14 3.44
C ILE A 554 -35.85 -18.89 3.83
N GLY A 555 -36.29 -18.25 4.92
CA GLY A 555 -35.60 -17.10 5.49
C GLY A 555 -34.23 -17.49 6.08
N GLY A 556 -33.20 -16.75 5.68
CA GLY A 556 -31.83 -16.93 6.14
C GLY A 556 -31.04 -15.63 6.08
N ARG A 557 -29.72 -15.77 6.16
CA ARG A 557 -28.78 -14.65 6.17
C ARG A 557 -27.57 -14.94 5.30
N ALA A 558 -27.28 -14.07 4.33
CA ALA A 558 -26.05 -14.19 3.56
C ALA A 558 -24.86 -13.84 4.46
N VAL A 559 -23.92 -14.79 4.61
CA VAL A 559 -22.70 -14.62 5.41
C VAL A 559 -21.46 -14.38 4.54
N SER A 560 -21.51 -14.82 3.29
CA SER A 560 -20.44 -14.62 2.32
C SER A 560 -21.03 -14.50 0.91
N LEU A 561 -20.62 -13.51 0.14
CA LEU A 561 -21.10 -13.27 -1.22
C LEU A 561 -19.94 -13.02 -2.18
N ALA A 562 -20.02 -13.56 -3.39
CA ALA A 562 -19.11 -13.31 -4.50
C ALA A 562 -19.90 -13.28 -5.83
N LEU A 563 -19.24 -12.96 -6.94
CA LEU A 563 -19.90 -12.93 -8.25
C LEU A 563 -20.42 -14.29 -8.74
N SER A 564 -19.88 -15.40 -8.24
CA SER A 564 -20.22 -16.76 -8.70
C SER A 564 -20.58 -17.74 -7.58
N ARG A 565 -20.56 -17.29 -6.32
CA ARG A 565 -20.83 -18.13 -5.15
C ARG A 565 -21.39 -17.32 -3.99
N ALA A 566 -22.22 -17.97 -3.18
CA ALA A 566 -22.70 -17.42 -1.91
C ALA A 566 -22.70 -18.49 -0.82
N VAL A 567 -22.66 -18.04 0.42
CA VAL A 567 -22.92 -18.88 1.59
C VAL A 567 -24.06 -18.23 2.36
N ILE A 568 -25.16 -18.98 2.53
CA ILE A 568 -26.35 -18.54 3.25
C ILE A 568 -26.51 -19.39 4.52
N GLU A 569 -26.61 -18.70 5.65
CA GLU A 569 -26.97 -19.27 6.94
C GLU A 569 -28.49 -19.46 6.99
N ILE A 570 -28.95 -20.68 7.23
CA ILE A 570 -30.36 -21.07 7.28
C ILE A 570 -30.67 -21.83 8.59
N PRO A 571 -31.93 -21.85 9.05
CA PRO A 571 -32.35 -22.62 10.21
C PRO A 571 -32.00 -24.10 10.10
N ILE A 572 -31.64 -24.73 11.21
CA ILE A 572 -31.20 -26.13 11.24
C ILE A 572 -32.27 -27.11 10.71
N ASP A 573 -33.53 -26.81 11.00
CA ASP A 573 -34.71 -27.61 10.64
C ASP A 573 -35.21 -27.37 9.21
N ALA A 574 -34.65 -26.37 8.50
CA ALA A 574 -35.09 -26.04 7.15
C ALA A 574 -34.62 -27.10 6.14
N THR A 575 -35.54 -27.82 5.49
CA THR A 575 -35.16 -28.76 4.42
C THR A 575 -34.87 -28.01 3.15
N VAL A 576 -33.67 -28.19 2.58
CA VAL A 576 -33.32 -27.66 1.26
C VAL A 576 -33.08 -28.85 0.35
N GLU A 577 -33.77 -28.90 -0.76
CA GLU A 577 -33.60 -29.97 -1.74
C GLU A 577 -32.27 -29.80 -2.48
N ASN A 578 -31.63 -30.92 -2.83
CA ASN A 578 -30.42 -30.88 -3.64
C ASN A 578 -30.81 -30.53 -5.08
N GLY A 579 -30.31 -29.43 -5.63
CA GLY A 579 -30.59 -29.04 -7.00
C GLY A 579 -30.44 -27.54 -7.26
N SER A 580 -31.21 -27.06 -8.24
CA SER A 580 -31.41 -25.63 -8.50
C SER A 580 -32.34 -25.05 -7.44
N VAL A 581 -31.92 -23.95 -6.84
CA VAL A 581 -32.61 -23.26 -5.75
C VAL A 581 -32.65 -21.76 -6.07
N GLU A 582 -33.82 -21.16 -5.91
CA GLU A 582 -34.03 -19.73 -6.11
C GLU A 582 -33.42 -18.97 -4.94
N VAL A 583 -32.55 -18.01 -5.26
CA VAL A 583 -31.91 -17.13 -4.27
C VAL A 583 -32.45 -15.73 -4.43
N LYS A 584 -32.90 -15.16 -3.31
CA LYS A 584 -33.27 -13.75 -3.23
C LYS A 584 -32.35 -13.01 -2.27
N LEU A 585 -31.62 -12.04 -2.81
CA LEU A 585 -30.74 -11.14 -2.07
C LEU A 585 -31.29 -9.71 -2.12
N GLN A 586 -30.92 -8.89 -1.15
CA GLN A 586 -31.35 -7.49 -1.11
C GLN A 586 -30.72 -6.70 -2.26
N GLY A 587 -31.54 -6.07 -3.09
CA GLY A 587 -31.08 -5.22 -4.21
C GLY A 587 -30.59 -5.98 -5.44
N VAL A 588 -30.82 -7.29 -5.51
CA VAL A 588 -30.55 -8.13 -6.69
C VAL A 588 -31.84 -8.86 -7.04
N GLU A 589 -32.18 -8.90 -8.32
CA GLU A 589 -33.29 -9.70 -8.83
C GLU A 589 -33.13 -11.18 -8.44
N PRO A 590 -34.24 -11.91 -8.15
CA PRO A 590 -34.16 -13.33 -7.86
C PRO A 590 -33.44 -14.09 -8.98
N PHE A 591 -32.57 -15.02 -8.60
CA PHE A 591 -31.80 -15.81 -9.56
C PHE A 591 -31.69 -17.26 -9.11
N GLU A 592 -31.54 -18.14 -10.10
CA GLU A 592 -31.30 -19.56 -9.88
C GLU A 592 -29.84 -19.82 -9.47
N SER A 593 -29.65 -20.71 -8.50
CA SER A 593 -28.33 -21.15 -8.05
C SER A 593 -28.29 -22.65 -7.80
N GLU A 594 -27.11 -23.24 -7.87
CA GLU A 594 -26.89 -24.65 -7.57
C GLU A 594 -26.43 -24.84 -6.12
N LEU A 595 -27.16 -25.65 -5.34
CA LEU A 595 -26.73 -26.04 -4.00
C LEU A 595 -25.60 -27.08 -4.07
N LYS A 596 -24.39 -26.69 -3.67
CA LYS A 596 -23.20 -27.57 -3.69
C LYS A 596 -22.99 -28.36 -2.41
N ALA A 597 -23.25 -27.74 -1.26
CA ALA A 597 -23.05 -28.40 0.02
C ALA A 597 -23.87 -27.72 1.13
N VAL A 598 -24.27 -28.50 2.13
CA VAL A 598 -24.81 -27.99 3.39
C VAL A 598 -23.87 -28.40 4.50
N THR A 599 -23.27 -27.43 5.18
CA THR A 599 -22.28 -27.67 6.24
C THR A 599 -22.77 -27.17 7.59
N ARG A 600 -22.20 -27.71 8.67
CA ARG A 600 -22.37 -27.19 10.03
C ARG A 600 -21.02 -26.71 10.55
N ARG A 601 -21.05 -25.67 11.38
CA ARG A 601 -19.84 -25.20 12.05
C ARG A 601 -19.29 -26.32 12.94
N THR A 602 -17.99 -26.54 12.91
CA THR A 602 -17.29 -27.47 13.81
C THR A 602 -16.34 -26.66 14.69
N ARG A 603 -16.32 -26.95 15.99
CA ARG A 603 -15.39 -26.33 16.95
C ARG A 603 -14.45 -27.44 17.43
N GLY A 604 -13.32 -27.60 16.75
CA GLY A 604 -12.41 -28.74 16.93
C GLY A 604 -13.03 -30.05 16.44
N LEU A 605 -12.87 -31.13 17.21
CA LEU A 605 -13.45 -32.46 16.92
C LEU A 605 -14.96 -32.58 17.23
N ARG A 606 -15.58 -31.56 17.84
CA ARG A 606 -17.02 -31.55 18.16
C ARG A 606 -17.81 -30.68 17.17
N ARG A 607 -18.95 -31.18 16.71
CA ARG A 607 -19.95 -30.40 15.97
C ARG A 607 -20.46 -29.27 16.88
N ASP A 608 -20.49 -28.05 16.38
CA ASP A 608 -21.05 -26.90 17.08
C ASP A 608 -22.58 -27.11 17.19
N PRO A 609 -23.19 -27.08 18.39
CA PRO A 609 -24.62 -27.28 18.58
C PRO A 609 -25.47 -26.06 18.17
N GLY A 610 -24.92 -25.14 17.36
CA GLY A 610 -25.61 -23.93 16.94
C GLY A 610 -26.90 -24.21 16.14
N PRO A 611 -27.91 -23.31 16.20
CA PRO A 611 -29.23 -23.51 15.60
C PRO A 611 -29.27 -23.31 14.07
N PHE A 612 -28.11 -23.24 13.41
CA PHE A 612 -27.99 -22.90 12.00
C PHE A 612 -27.11 -23.88 11.23
N LYS A 613 -27.36 -23.96 9.93
CA LYS A 613 -26.50 -24.64 8.94
C LYS A 613 -26.20 -23.70 7.78
N TYR A 614 -25.15 -23.99 7.02
CA TYR A 614 -24.63 -23.13 5.96
C TYR A 614 -24.79 -23.81 4.60
N ALA A 615 -25.64 -23.23 3.75
CA ALA A 615 -25.81 -23.63 2.36
C ALA A 615 -24.74 -22.94 1.49
N HIS A 616 -23.93 -23.74 0.80
CA HIS A 616 -22.92 -23.29 -0.15
C HIS A 616 -23.49 -23.35 -1.55
N LEU A 617 -23.56 -22.20 -2.19
CA LEU A 617 -24.24 -21.99 -3.46
C LEU A 617 -23.24 -21.60 -4.55
N ARG A 618 -23.49 -22.06 -5.77
CA ARG A 618 -22.74 -21.64 -6.96
C ARG A 618 -23.73 -21.20 -8.04
N TYR A 619 -23.47 -20.07 -8.67
CA TYR A 619 -24.36 -19.50 -9.69
C TYR A 619 -23.55 -18.83 -10.80
N ASN A 620 -24.21 -18.60 -11.93
CA ASN A 620 -23.67 -17.83 -13.03
C ASN A 620 -24.67 -16.74 -13.41
N LEU A 621 -24.46 -15.54 -12.88
CA LEU A 621 -25.34 -14.40 -13.14
C LEU A 621 -25.09 -13.84 -14.53
N THR A 622 -26.17 -13.43 -15.21
CA THR A 622 -26.16 -12.73 -16.50
C THR A 622 -27.13 -11.54 -16.44
N GLY A 623 -27.01 -10.62 -17.41
CA GLY A 623 -27.92 -9.47 -17.54
C GLY A 623 -27.97 -8.56 -16.29
N ALA A 624 -29.17 -8.08 -15.96
CA ALA A 624 -29.40 -7.12 -14.87
C ALA A 624 -28.99 -7.65 -13.49
N ALA A 625 -29.26 -8.93 -13.20
CA ALA A 625 -28.87 -9.55 -11.92
C ALA A 625 -27.34 -9.55 -11.72
N ARG A 626 -26.56 -9.72 -12.81
CA ARG A 626 -25.10 -9.62 -12.77
C ARG A 626 -24.63 -8.21 -12.44
N ASP A 627 -25.21 -7.22 -13.11
CA ASP A 627 -24.85 -5.81 -12.89
C ASP A 627 -25.22 -5.36 -11.47
N GLN A 628 -26.40 -5.73 -10.99
CA GLN A 628 -26.85 -5.46 -9.62
C GLN A 628 -25.93 -6.13 -8.59
N MET A 629 -25.48 -7.38 -8.83
CA MET A 629 -24.53 -8.05 -7.95
C MET A 629 -23.16 -7.36 -7.95
N ILE A 630 -22.67 -6.90 -9.11
CA ILE A 630 -21.44 -6.10 -9.20
C ILE A 630 -21.59 -4.82 -8.37
N MET A 631 -22.65 -4.05 -8.61
CA MET A 631 -22.92 -2.81 -7.88
C MET A 631 -22.98 -3.08 -6.37
N LYS A 632 -23.71 -4.11 -5.96
CA LYS A 632 -23.83 -4.50 -4.55
C LYS A 632 -22.45 -4.78 -3.93
N LEU A 633 -21.66 -5.68 -4.52
CA LEU A 633 -20.41 -6.14 -3.92
C LEU A 633 -19.29 -5.10 -3.93
N TYR A 634 -19.19 -4.32 -4.99
CA TYR A 634 -18.06 -3.42 -5.21
C TYR A 634 -18.37 -1.94 -4.92
N THR A 635 -19.64 -1.57 -4.76
CA THR A 635 -20.03 -0.18 -4.41
C THR A 635 -20.79 -0.08 -3.08
N GLY A 636 -21.23 -1.22 -2.51
CA GLY A 636 -21.91 -1.27 -1.22
C GLY A 636 -20.97 -1.29 0.00
N ASP A 637 -21.55 -1.44 1.18
CA ASP A 637 -20.86 -1.37 2.48
C ASP A 637 -19.99 -2.60 2.82
N TYR A 638 -19.68 -3.44 1.84
CA TYR A 638 -18.83 -4.61 2.08
C TYR A 638 -17.37 -4.17 2.22
N SER A 639 -16.77 -4.47 3.36
CA SER A 639 -15.36 -4.20 3.63
C SER A 639 -14.61 -5.45 4.05
N GLN A 640 -13.43 -5.62 3.47
CA GLN A 640 -12.43 -6.58 3.89
C GLN A 640 -11.35 -5.94 4.80
N ASP A 641 -11.56 -4.69 5.23
CA ASP A 641 -10.59 -3.94 6.01
C ASP A 641 -10.32 -4.60 7.36
N ILE A 642 -9.04 -4.58 7.73
CA ILE A 642 -8.60 -5.02 9.05
C ILE A 642 -8.66 -3.80 9.96
N LYS A 643 -9.74 -3.74 10.75
CA LYS A 643 -9.98 -2.66 11.72
C LYS A 643 -8.96 -2.65 12.85
N GLU A 644 -8.45 -3.81 13.24
CA GLU A 644 -7.48 -3.96 14.33
C GLU A 644 -6.44 -5.04 14.05
N ILE A 645 -5.18 -4.76 14.39
CA ILE A 645 -4.12 -5.76 14.35
C ILE A 645 -4.20 -6.64 15.61
N ARG A 646 -4.49 -7.92 15.43
CA ARG A 646 -4.41 -8.92 16.50
C ARG A 646 -3.03 -9.58 16.52
N ARG A 647 -2.15 -9.12 17.40
CA ARG A 647 -0.75 -9.61 17.53
C ARG A 647 -0.65 -11.13 17.69
N ARG A 648 -1.55 -11.73 18.47
CA ARG A 648 -1.63 -13.20 18.62
C ARG A 648 -1.86 -13.91 17.29
N ASN A 649 -2.71 -13.34 16.43
CA ASN A 649 -3.01 -13.91 15.12
C ASN A 649 -1.82 -13.78 14.15
N ILE A 650 -1.01 -12.72 14.29
CA ILE A 650 0.21 -12.57 13.48
C ILE A 650 1.24 -13.63 13.87
N ALA A 651 1.51 -13.79 15.17
CA ALA A 651 2.44 -14.81 15.64
C ALA A 651 1.97 -16.21 15.22
N ALA A 652 0.68 -16.50 15.41
CA ALA A 652 0.04 -17.73 14.94
C ALA A 652 0.16 -17.94 13.42
N GLY A 653 -0.04 -16.89 12.62
CA GLY A 653 0.10 -16.93 11.17
C GLY A 653 1.53 -17.29 10.75
N LEU A 654 2.52 -16.57 11.28
CA LEU A 654 3.94 -16.82 11.01
C LEU A 654 4.41 -18.21 11.48
N LEU A 655 3.96 -18.67 12.66
CA LEU A 655 4.27 -20.01 13.16
C LEU A 655 3.64 -21.09 12.28
N SER A 656 2.37 -20.94 11.92
CA SER A 656 1.70 -21.87 11.00
C SER A 656 2.38 -21.93 9.63
N ARG A 657 2.99 -20.81 9.21
CA ARG A 657 3.74 -20.75 7.95
C ARG A 657 5.07 -21.51 8.02
N THR A 658 5.72 -21.45 9.18
CA THR A 658 7.04 -22.04 9.43
C THR A 658 6.94 -23.54 9.71
N PHE A 659 5.93 -23.97 10.49
CA PHE A 659 5.81 -25.33 11.01
C PHE A 659 4.61 -26.12 10.44
N GLY A 660 3.80 -25.52 9.57
CA GLY A 660 2.62 -26.15 8.97
C GLY A 660 1.30 -25.83 9.71
N PRO A 661 0.15 -26.18 9.09
CA PRO A 661 -1.19 -25.76 9.55
C PRO A 661 -1.63 -26.32 10.91
N ASP A 662 -0.95 -27.33 11.46
CA ASP A 662 -1.33 -27.98 12.72
C ASP A 662 -0.96 -27.17 13.98
N TYR A 663 -0.19 -26.08 13.86
CA TYR A 663 0.23 -25.29 15.03
C TYR A 663 -0.89 -24.44 15.68
N ASN A 664 -2.00 -24.20 14.98
CA ASN A 664 -3.18 -23.48 15.50
C ASN A 664 -4.26 -24.39 16.10
N ARG A 665 -3.96 -25.69 16.25
CA ARG A 665 -4.85 -26.68 16.86
C ARG A 665 -4.49 -27.03 18.31
N ALA A 666 -3.47 -26.37 18.88
CA ALA A 666 -3.04 -26.53 20.27
C ALA A 666 -3.56 -25.40 21.16
#